data_AF-A0A2J6RIA1-F1
#
_entry.id   AF-A0A2J6RIA1-F1
#
_cell.length_a   1.000
_cell.length_b   1.000
_cell.length_c   1.000
_cell.angle_alpha   90.00
_cell.angle_beta   90.00
_cell.angle_gamma   90.00
#
_symmetry.space_group_name_H-M   'P 1'
#
loop_
_entity.id
_entity.type
_entity.pdbx_description
1 polymer ?
#
loop_
_entity_poly.entity_id
_entity_poly.type
_entity_poly.pdbx_seq_one_letter_code
_entity_poly.pdbx_strand_id
1 'polypeptide(L)'
;MGQVAKRFTFGHDSSSSNNTLQRRLPSKMIQTSILRYITSDREHLKALNSSSFFLRLPYSVRKRIYEYAGLTDGHFICLNYDYPSFIDGHFSASDAWYELALLDDIGSEVEDQIIDYEDEDDIESVEPGADDDESEVFWISEYSQNISRFLDGPMPHYGLPLNRVPPRCCKISGERGDCNCKSDNPSFPSPLLDVCRQISNEVAYLFYSGNHFHVCQTSDGGFSGLLSIKPTALSWLTSLSIDLSICECVSDAATDNFSGGCSRHWPACCIPGSQKFVQSAVLYRKYKEMIHWKALCLHLAVSITPHQLKLWIRCELDKIETAKEIISPLKALPVLRSCGIRFNSDPFATELQDLAREIALELTDRRSYALDCPFRYLDLPREIQLQVLQYTDLVTRNDIAWCSEPPYEGPQVFETSSLRWECNAFTSEDLYYEFKCCGKCSDGRESCCCFLIYTASSTTCTCWRMPSSLFLVNRQMREDSTAIFFSQNHFLILPVEDIDPDQSLEILQFFYKFAIRGRKYVQSVTWMLPEFDYMHWNAGSLGDWVRALDICVKELSLQRVTFTIDLSFQARRRLECGLSYNGQHRPLPISQLEEREWNIGLVLAASMGKHKQWKNVYFHLSWPWHNPHNRHDPYTSSKEAQVLRHHQEAVLEQQVMGPDYVAEGKYNRRHAWNSYICKCEDCGGEDW
;
A
#
# COMPACT_ATOMS: atom_id res chain seq x y z
N MET A 1 -32.08 -2.99 -30.54
CA MET A 1 -32.15 -3.65 -29.21
C MET A 1 -33.44 -3.24 -28.51
N GLY A 2 -34.49 -4.02 -28.74
CA GLY A 2 -35.82 -3.75 -28.20
C GLY A 2 -36.81 -4.72 -28.84
N GLN A 3 -36.92 -5.92 -28.24
CA GLN A 3 -38.02 -6.90 -28.37
C GLN A 3 -37.54 -8.29 -27.92
N VAL A 4 -37.38 -8.52 -26.60
CA VAL A 4 -37.48 -9.86 -25.99
C VAL A 4 -37.99 -9.68 -24.56
N ALA A 5 -39.27 -9.38 -24.41
CA ALA A 5 -39.97 -9.42 -23.13
C ALA A 5 -41.44 -9.77 -23.40
N LYS A 6 -41.74 -11.07 -23.51
CA LYS A 6 -43.08 -11.67 -23.38
C LYS A 6 -42.96 -13.17 -23.64
N ARG A 7 -42.96 -13.97 -22.57
CA ARG A 7 -43.55 -15.31 -22.46
C ARG A 7 -42.96 -15.97 -21.22
N PHE A 8 -43.76 -16.03 -20.15
CA PHE A 8 -43.97 -17.23 -19.32
C PHE A 8 -45.10 -16.91 -18.34
N THR A 9 -46.30 -17.35 -18.70
CA THR A 9 -47.48 -17.45 -17.82
C THR A 9 -48.03 -18.85 -18.02
N PHE A 10 -47.97 -19.69 -16.99
CA PHE A 10 -48.80 -20.86 -16.66
C PHE A 10 -48.26 -21.38 -15.31
N GLY A 11 -49.02 -21.83 -14.32
CA GLY A 11 -50.45 -22.03 -14.18
C GLY A 11 -50.80 -22.16 -12.70
N HIS A 12 -52.07 -21.98 -12.40
CA HIS A 12 -52.69 -22.35 -11.12
C HIS A 12 -52.63 -23.87 -10.96
N ASP A 13 -52.18 -24.34 -9.80
CA ASP A 13 -52.79 -25.52 -9.17
C ASP A 13 -52.68 -25.43 -7.65
N SER A 14 -53.81 -25.76 -7.04
CA SER A 14 -54.11 -25.74 -5.62
C SER A 14 -53.78 -27.08 -4.98
N SER A 15 -53.00 -27.08 -3.91
CA SER A 15 -53.14 -28.08 -2.84
C SER A 15 -52.50 -27.61 -1.55
N SER A 16 -53.30 -27.71 -0.49
CA SER A 16 -53.03 -27.37 0.89
C SER A 16 -51.84 -28.12 1.50
N SER A 17 -51.00 -27.41 2.23
CA SER A 17 -50.45 -27.91 3.49
C SER A 17 -50.05 -26.72 4.39
N ASN A 18 -50.63 -26.72 5.58
CA ASN A 18 -50.34 -25.77 6.65
C ASN A 18 -48.89 -25.93 7.10
N ASN A 19 -48.07 -24.89 6.93
CA ASN A 19 -46.87 -24.73 7.72
C ASN A 19 -46.71 -23.25 8.10
N THR A 20 -46.73 -23.04 9.41
CA THR A 20 -46.67 -21.76 10.11
C THR A 20 -45.28 -21.14 9.94
N LEU A 21 -45.08 -20.44 8.83
CA LEU A 21 -43.87 -19.64 8.57
C LEU A 21 -44.10 -18.22 9.09
N GLN A 22 -43.47 -17.90 10.23
CA GLN A 22 -43.32 -16.52 10.71
C GLN A 22 -42.57 -15.70 9.65
N ARG A 23 -43.33 -14.97 8.83
CA ARG A 23 -42.81 -13.90 7.98
C ARG A 23 -42.27 -12.79 8.89
N ARG A 24 -40.94 -12.72 9.04
CA ARG A 24 -40.27 -11.47 9.43
C ARG A 24 -40.52 -10.46 8.31
N LEU A 25 -41.33 -9.45 8.61
CA LEU A 25 -41.54 -8.28 7.76
C LEU A 25 -40.18 -7.61 7.53
N PRO A 26 -39.88 -7.15 6.30
CA PRO A 26 -38.67 -6.38 6.05
C PRO A 26 -38.72 -5.09 6.87
N SER A 27 -37.61 -4.80 7.55
CA SER A 27 -37.39 -3.56 8.28
C SER A 27 -37.76 -2.38 7.40
N LYS A 28 -38.66 -1.53 7.91
CA LYS A 28 -38.96 -0.23 7.30
C LYS A 28 -37.64 0.47 7.05
N MET A 29 -37.39 0.81 5.79
CA MET A 29 -36.35 1.75 5.39
C MET A 29 -36.70 3.09 6.02
N ILE A 30 -36.17 3.36 7.22
CA ILE A 30 -36.30 4.64 7.89
C ILE A 30 -35.44 5.62 7.10
N GLN A 31 -36.09 6.45 6.30
CA GLN A 31 -35.48 7.52 5.53
C GLN A 31 -34.92 8.56 6.52
N THR A 32 -33.63 8.46 6.85
CA THR A 32 -32.95 9.28 7.88
C THR A 32 -32.57 10.70 7.42
N SER A 33 -33.06 11.23 6.29
CA SER A 33 -32.43 12.43 5.72
C SER A 33 -33.30 13.67 5.44
N ILE A 34 -34.58 13.74 5.79
CA ILE A 34 -35.31 15.03 5.71
C ILE A 34 -35.12 15.89 6.97
N LEU A 35 -35.02 15.29 8.16
CA LEU A 35 -34.89 16.05 9.41
C LEU A 35 -33.54 16.78 9.54
N ARG A 36 -32.45 16.28 8.92
CA ARG A 36 -31.16 17.02 8.86
C ARG A 36 -31.26 18.30 8.03
N TYR A 37 -32.06 18.31 6.97
CA TYR A 37 -32.30 19.54 6.19
C TYR A 37 -33.20 20.53 6.95
N ILE A 38 -34.16 20.04 7.74
CA ILE A 38 -35.04 20.91 8.55
C ILE A 38 -34.30 21.53 9.75
N THR A 39 -33.30 20.84 10.34
CA THR A 39 -32.44 21.44 11.38
C THR A 39 -31.56 22.58 10.84
N SER A 40 -31.17 22.53 9.56
CA SER A 40 -30.41 23.60 8.91
C SER A 40 -31.15 24.94 8.93
N ASP A 41 -32.46 24.96 8.63
CA ASP A 41 -33.25 26.20 8.59
C ASP A 41 -33.42 26.85 9.98
N ARG A 42 -33.54 26.04 11.04
CA ARG A 42 -33.66 26.56 12.41
C ARG A 42 -32.38 27.21 12.91
N GLU A 43 -31.22 26.68 12.54
CA GLU A 43 -29.94 27.32 12.85
C GLU A 43 -29.68 28.53 11.95
N HIS A 44 -30.14 28.50 10.70
CA HIS A 44 -30.10 29.65 9.79
C HIS A 44 -30.87 30.85 10.35
N LEU A 45 -32.02 30.61 10.99
CA LEU A 45 -32.82 31.65 11.65
C LEU A 45 -32.16 32.19 12.93
N LYS A 46 -31.47 31.35 13.71
CA LYS A 46 -30.66 31.82 14.86
C LYS A 46 -29.46 32.64 14.41
N ALA A 47 -28.84 32.28 13.29
CA ALA A 47 -27.70 32.98 12.72
C ALA A 47 -28.05 34.39 12.21
N LEU A 48 -29.25 34.59 11.63
CA LEU A 48 -29.73 35.91 11.19
C LEU A 48 -29.86 36.92 12.35
N ASN A 49 -30.14 36.42 13.55
CA ASN A 49 -30.22 37.23 14.77
C ASN A 49 -28.88 37.38 15.50
N SER A 50 -27.80 36.76 15.01
CA SER A 50 -26.47 36.94 15.56
C SER A 50 -25.92 38.33 15.21
N SER A 51 -25.23 38.96 16.17
CA SER A 51 -24.47 40.19 15.95
C SER A 51 -23.18 39.96 15.15
N SER A 52 -22.71 38.71 15.05
CA SER A 52 -21.52 38.36 14.27
C SER A 52 -21.83 38.31 12.78
N PHE A 53 -21.20 39.19 12.00
CA PHE A 53 -21.27 39.18 10.53
C PHE A 53 -20.84 37.83 9.94
N PHE A 54 -19.84 37.18 10.55
CA PHE A 54 -19.34 35.89 10.08
C PHE A 54 -20.39 34.77 10.17
N LEU A 55 -21.16 34.72 11.26
CA LEU A 55 -22.24 33.74 11.41
C LEU A 55 -23.41 33.96 10.44
N ARG A 56 -23.56 35.17 9.87
CA ARG A 56 -24.57 35.46 8.84
C ARG A 56 -24.19 34.96 7.45
N LEU A 57 -22.91 34.65 7.21
CA LEU A 57 -22.49 34.03 5.95
C LEU A 57 -23.18 32.66 5.78
N PRO A 58 -23.41 32.18 4.54
CA PRO A 58 -23.83 30.79 4.34
C PRO A 58 -22.78 29.82 4.89
N TYR A 59 -23.21 28.67 5.43
CA TYR A 59 -22.29 27.66 5.96
C TYR A 59 -21.26 27.21 4.92
N SER A 60 -21.64 27.09 3.65
CA SER A 60 -20.71 26.74 2.56
C SER A 60 -19.56 27.74 2.38
N VAL A 61 -19.81 29.03 2.64
CA VAL A 61 -18.78 30.07 2.61
C VAL A 61 -17.88 29.97 3.83
N ARG A 62 -18.46 29.81 5.04
CA ARG A 62 -17.68 29.59 6.27
C ARG A 62 -16.80 28.34 6.17
N LYS A 63 -17.34 27.23 5.66
CA LYS A 63 -16.60 25.99 5.40
C LYS A 63 -15.37 26.22 4.55
N ARG A 64 -15.50 26.95 3.44
CA ARG A 64 -14.36 27.32 2.60
C ARG A 64 -13.35 28.18 3.35
N ILE A 65 -13.79 29.13 4.18
CA ILE A 65 -12.88 29.93 5.01
C ILE A 65 -12.09 29.05 5.98
N TYR A 66 -12.75 28.07 6.62
CA TYR A 66 -12.08 27.11 7.50
C TYR A 66 -11.09 26.21 6.73
N GLU A 67 -11.47 25.75 5.54
CA GLU A 67 -10.60 24.97 4.64
C GLU A 67 -9.37 25.81 4.23
N TYR A 68 -9.56 27.07 3.84
CA TYR A 68 -8.45 27.99 3.52
C TYR A 68 -7.58 28.34 4.73
N ALA A 69 -8.11 28.26 5.95
CA ALA A 69 -7.34 28.35 7.18
C ALA A 69 -6.54 27.06 7.49
N GLY A 70 -6.58 26.08 6.58
CA GLY A 70 -5.86 24.82 6.65
C GLY A 70 -6.54 23.76 7.52
N LEU A 71 -7.82 23.88 7.86
CA LEU A 71 -8.46 22.97 8.82
C LEU A 71 -8.57 21.53 8.32
N THR A 72 -8.71 21.32 7.00
CA THR A 72 -8.93 19.99 6.39
C THR A 72 -8.12 19.85 5.11
N ASP A 73 -6.79 19.80 5.25
CA ASP A 73 -5.88 19.63 4.11
C ASP A 73 -5.57 18.15 3.83
N GLY A 74 -6.39 17.24 4.36
CA GLY A 74 -6.13 15.79 4.32
C GLY A 74 -4.86 15.41 5.08
N HIS A 75 -4.47 16.21 6.08
CA HIS A 75 -3.27 15.98 6.86
C HIS A 75 -3.40 14.77 7.78
N PHE A 76 -2.23 14.23 8.09
CA PHE A 76 -2.03 13.19 9.08
C PHE A 76 -1.86 13.84 10.45
N ILE A 77 -2.81 13.60 11.34
CA ILE A 77 -2.80 14.12 12.72
C ILE A 77 -2.38 12.99 13.65
N CYS A 78 -1.17 13.09 14.21
CA CYS A 78 -0.70 12.16 15.23
C CYS A 78 -1.29 12.55 16.59
N LEU A 79 -1.88 11.58 17.29
CA LEU A 79 -2.50 11.76 18.62
C LEU A 79 -1.56 11.36 19.77
N ASN A 80 -0.35 10.91 19.46
CA ASN A 80 0.66 10.62 20.47
C ASN A 80 1.37 11.87 20.96
N TYR A 81 1.97 11.75 22.14
CA TYR A 81 2.79 12.80 22.70
C TYR A 81 4.14 12.75 21.98
N ASP A 82 4.55 13.89 21.43
CA ASP A 82 5.93 14.09 21.04
C ASP A 82 6.61 14.72 22.25
N TYR A 83 7.48 13.99 22.93
CA TYR A 83 8.37 14.65 23.89
C TYR A 83 9.27 15.58 23.05
N PRO A 84 9.40 16.88 23.42
CA PRO A 84 10.35 17.75 22.75
C PRO A 84 11.75 17.18 22.99
N SER A 85 12.25 16.43 22.01
CA SER A 85 13.52 15.69 22.06
C SER A 85 14.75 16.59 22.01
N PHE A 86 14.58 17.90 22.21
CA PHE A 86 15.63 18.91 22.19
C PHE A 86 15.25 20.07 23.11
N ILE A 87 15.50 19.89 24.41
CA ILE A 87 15.97 20.98 25.25
C ILE A 87 17.36 20.54 25.68
N ASP A 88 18.39 21.33 25.33
CA ASP A 88 19.83 21.04 25.45
C ASP A 88 20.36 20.87 26.90
N GLY A 89 19.64 20.19 27.79
CA GLY A 89 20.01 20.02 29.19
C GLY A 89 19.79 18.59 29.69
N HIS A 90 20.88 17.83 29.77
CA HIS A 90 21.25 16.68 30.63
C HIS A 90 20.24 15.78 31.37
N PHE A 91 18.92 15.92 31.26
CA PHE A 91 17.99 15.01 31.93
C PHE A 91 17.69 13.79 31.05
N SER A 92 18.03 12.62 31.59
CA SER A 92 17.80 11.35 30.93
C SER A 92 16.32 10.99 31.03
N ALA A 93 15.75 10.45 29.95
CA ALA A 93 14.35 10.03 29.94
C ALA A 93 14.06 8.92 30.97
N SER A 94 15.06 8.22 31.53
CA SER A 94 14.82 7.17 32.52
C SER A 94 14.32 7.68 33.86
N ASP A 95 14.65 8.91 34.24
CA ASP A 95 14.37 9.43 35.59
C ASP A 95 12.89 9.79 35.76
N ALA A 96 12.21 10.25 34.70
CA ALA A 96 10.78 10.55 34.72
C ALA A 96 9.88 9.29 34.73
N TRP A 97 10.38 8.14 34.25
CA TRP A 97 9.62 6.89 34.22
C TRP A 97 9.59 6.18 35.58
N TYR A 98 10.65 6.33 36.40
CA TYR A 98 10.71 5.73 37.73
C TYR A 98 9.72 6.37 38.71
N GLU A 99 9.50 7.68 38.65
CA GLU A 99 8.47 8.34 39.48
C GLU A 99 7.03 7.97 39.06
N LEU A 100 6.79 7.72 37.76
CA LEU A 100 5.48 7.32 37.26
C LEU A 100 5.12 5.86 37.59
N ALA A 101 6.11 4.97 37.67
CA ALA A 101 5.89 3.57 38.08
C ALA A 101 5.51 3.46 39.56
N LEU A 102 5.97 4.39 40.41
CA LEU A 102 5.69 4.40 41.85
C LEU A 102 4.28 4.93 42.21
N LEU A 103 3.64 5.71 41.33
CA LEU A 103 2.30 6.26 41.58
C LEU A 103 1.16 5.34 41.15
N ASP A 104 1.40 4.43 40.21
CA ASP A 104 0.41 3.45 39.72
C ASP A 104 0.31 2.19 40.62
N ASP A 105 1.25 1.98 41.55
CA ASP A 105 1.33 0.77 42.41
C ASP A 105 0.53 0.88 43.72
N ILE A 106 -0.08 2.03 44.01
CA ILE A 106 -0.83 2.27 45.27
C ILE A 106 -2.29 1.73 45.20
N GLY A 107 -2.70 1.07 44.09
CA GLY A 107 -4.09 0.70 43.84
C GLY A 107 -4.43 -0.79 43.72
N SER A 108 -3.49 -1.71 43.94
CA SER A 108 -3.69 -3.14 43.67
C SER A 108 -3.60 -3.99 44.95
N GLU A 109 -4.65 -3.98 45.77
CA GLU A 109 -4.89 -5.07 46.72
C GLU A 109 -5.23 -6.35 45.93
N VAL A 110 -4.21 -7.17 45.67
CA VAL A 110 -4.38 -8.58 45.29
C VAL A 110 -3.86 -9.41 46.46
N GLU A 111 -4.79 -10.12 47.09
CA GLU A 111 -4.58 -10.96 48.27
C GLU A 111 -3.43 -11.96 48.12
N ASP A 112 -2.54 -11.89 49.11
CA ASP A 112 -1.61 -12.87 49.66
C ASP A 112 -1.66 -14.31 49.12
N GLN A 113 -0.56 -14.72 48.47
CA GLN A 113 0.04 -16.04 48.72
C GLN A 113 1.48 -15.85 49.18
N ILE A 114 1.63 -15.96 50.49
CA ILE A 114 2.87 -16.01 51.26
C ILE A 114 3.72 -17.20 50.78
N ILE A 115 4.91 -16.90 50.26
CA ILE A 115 6.06 -17.81 50.32
C ILE A 115 7.06 -17.12 51.26
N ASP A 116 7.18 -17.66 52.46
CA ASP A 116 8.16 -17.26 53.46
C ASP A 116 9.58 -17.53 52.92
N TYR A 117 10.37 -16.47 52.76
CA TYR A 117 11.81 -16.53 52.85
C TYR A 117 12.24 -15.51 53.90
N GLU A 118 12.53 -16.02 55.10
CA GLU A 118 13.35 -15.35 56.09
C GLU A 118 14.79 -15.31 55.57
N ASP A 119 15.36 -14.13 55.44
CA ASP A 119 16.78 -13.88 55.72
C ASP A 119 16.94 -12.39 56.04
N GLU A 120 17.24 -12.16 57.32
CA GLU A 120 17.68 -10.90 57.91
C GLU A 120 19.07 -10.54 57.35
N ASP A 121 19.31 -9.27 57.00
CA ASP A 121 20.60 -8.61 57.23
C ASP A 121 20.53 -7.09 56.93
N ASP A 122 20.74 -6.34 58.01
CA ASP A 122 21.26 -4.96 58.16
C ASP A 122 21.39 -4.02 56.94
N ILE A 123 20.56 -2.97 56.92
CA ILE A 123 20.91 -1.70 56.26
C ILE A 123 20.63 -0.51 57.20
N GLU A 124 21.70 0.24 57.45
CA GLU A 124 21.79 1.42 58.31
C GLU A 124 20.87 2.56 57.86
N SER A 125 20.35 3.27 58.85
CA SER A 125 19.50 4.45 58.71
C SER A 125 20.30 5.67 58.26
N VAL A 126 19.92 6.25 57.12
CA VAL A 126 20.35 7.57 56.66
C VAL A 126 19.19 8.54 56.84
N GLU A 127 19.35 9.54 57.70
CA GLU A 127 18.39 10.64 57.87
C GLU A 127 18.37 11.55 56.63
N PRO A 128 17.19 12.01 56.16
CA PRO A 128 17.13 12.97 55.07
C PRO A 128 17.28 14.40 55.61
N GLY A 129 18.30 15.10 55.09
CA GLY A 129 18.42 16.55 55.20
C GLY A 129 17.32 17.23 54.38
N ALA A 130 16.67 18.21 54.99
CA ALA A 130 15.72 19.09 54.36
C ALA A 130 16.46 20.18 53.58
N ASP A 131 16.34 20.17 52.26
CA ASP A 131 16.58 21.34 51.41
C ASP A 131 15.27 21.66 50.68
N ASP A 132 14.67 22.78 51.09
CA ASP A 132 13.59 23.47 50.40
C ASP A 132 14.18 24.09 49.12
N ASP A 133 13.97 23.47 47.96
CA ASP A 133 14.24 24.10 46.67
C ASP A 133 12.93 24.38 45.93
N GLU A 134 12.76 25.64 45.57
CA GLU A 134 11.55 26.22 45.00
C GLU A 134 11.14 25.49 43.72
N SER A 135 9.90 24.99 43.71
CA SER A 135 9.26 24.43 42.52
C SER A 135 9.24 25.48 41.39
N GLU A 136 10.10 25.31 40.38
CA GLU A 136 9.97 26.01 39.10
C GLU A 136 8.60 25.68 38.49
N VAL A 137 7.71 26.67 38.50
CA VAL A 137 6.41 26.60 37.85
C VAL A 137 6.64 26.60 36.34
N PHE A 138 6.55 25.42 35.72
CA PHE A 138 6.62 25.27 34.27
C PHE A 138 5.50 26.08 33.57
N TRP A 139 5.89 27.05 32.75
CA TRP A 139 4.97 27.84 31.94
C TRP A 139 4.41 26.99 30.79
N ILE A 140 3.09 26.79 30.80
CA ILE A 140 2.36 26.10 29.72
C ILE A 140 2.41 26.98 28.46
N SER A 141 2.80 26.43 27.30
CA SER A 141 2.69 27.17 26.03
C SER A 141 1.22 27.43 25.69
N GLU A 142 0.90 28.65 25.25
CA GLU A 142 -0.46 29.06 24.85
C GLU A 142 -1.06 28.10 23.80
N TYR A 143 -0.22 27.51 22.94
CA TYR A 143 -0.58 26.48 21.97
C TYR A 143 -1.16 25.21 22.60
N SER A 144 -0.54 24.73 23.68
CA SER A 144 -0.95 23.53 24.41
C SER A 144 -2.27 23.72 25.16
N GLN A 145 -2.51 24.92 25.70
CA GLN A 145 -3.76 25.27 26.38
C GLN A 145 -4.96 25.31 25.43
N ASN A 146 -4.76 25.64 24.15
CA ASN A 146 -5.83 25.71 23.17
C ASN A 146 -6.22 24.31 22.62
N ILE A 147 -5.34 23.31 22.74
CA ILE A 147 -5.60 21.91 22.33
C ILE A 147 -6.31 21.10 23.43
N SER A 148 -6.05 21.36 24.71
CA SER A 148 -6.82 20.71 25.79
C SER A 148 -8.30 21.09 25.74
N ARG A 149 -8.61 22.33 25.30
CA ARG A 149 -9.98 22.76 24.96
C ARG A 149 -10.58 21.99 23.79
N PHE A 150 -9.75 21.52 22.84
CA PHE A 150 -10.20 20.75 21.68
C PHE A 150 -10.63 19.33 22.04
N LEU A 151 -9.92 18.68 22.96
CA LEU A 151 -10.25 17.34 23.46
C LEU A 151 -11.32 17.37 24.56
N ASP A 152 -11.63 18.57 25.07
CA ASP A 152 -12.62 18.85 26.11
C ASP A 152 -12.48 17.96 27.39
N GLY A 153 -11.25 17.55 27.69
CA GLY A 153 -10.87 16.83 28.91
C GLY A 153 -9.62 17.45 29.52
N PRO A 154 -9.26 17.12 30.78
CA PRO A 154 -7.96 17.49 31.33
C PRO A 154 -6.86 16.98 30.39
N MET A 155 -5.91 17.86 30.08
CA MET A 155 -4.78 17.55 29.22
C MET A 155 -4.02 16.37 29.83
N PRO A 156 -3.79 15.23 29.13
CA PRO A 156 -3.16 14.10 29.80
C PRO A 156 -1.65 14.28 30.00
N HIS A 157 -1.05 15.40 29.54
CA HIS A 157 0.23 15.93 30.02
C HIS A 157 0.51 17.32 29.43
N TYR A 158 1.22 18.20 30.15
CA TYR A 158 1.59 19.55 29.69
C TYR A 158 2.50 19.51 28.44
N GLY A 159 2.16 20.25 27.38
CA GLY A 159 3.11 20.57 26.29
C GLY A 159 2.83 20.02 24.88
N LEU A 160 1.76 19.26 24.64
CA LEU A 160 1.44 18.67 23.33
C LEU A 160 1.36 19.66 22.16
N PRO A 161 2.25 19.59 21.15
CA PRO A 161 1.94 20.10 19.84
C PRO A 161 1.17 19.05 19.03
N LEU A 162 -0.01 19.39 18.49
CA LEU A 162 -0.58 18.61 17.38
C LEU A 162 0.32 18.79 16.17
N ASN A 163 1.29 17.88 16.01
CA ASN A 163 2.22 17.90 14.91
C ASN A 163 1.49 17.45 13.64
N ARG A 164 1.25 18.40 12.73
CA ARG A 164 1.00 18.09 11.33
C ARG A 164 2.31 17.53 10.79
N VAL A 165 2.35 16.21 10.58
CA VAL A 165 3.50 15.60 9.94
C VAL A 165 3.55 16.15 8.51
N PRO A 166 4.58 16.92 8.12
CA PRO A 166 4.64 17.44 6.78
C PRO A 166 4.72 16.26 5.79
N PRO A 167 4.06 16.34 4.62
CA PRO A 167 4.20 15.32 3.59
C PRO A 167 5.69 15.09 3.26
N ARG A 168 6.09 13.83 3.01
CA ARG A 168 7.47 13.31 2.86
C ARG A 168 8.40 13.99 1.82
N CYS A 169 8.04 15.14 1.27
CA CYS A 169 8.81 15.86 0.24
C CYS A 169 10.30 16.08 0.61
N CYS A 170 10.67 16.14 1.90
CA CYS A 170 12.04 16.39 2.34
C CYS A 170 12.95 15.16 2.52
N LYS A 171 12.46 13.91 2.38
CA LYS A 171 13.32 12.72 2.61
C LYS A 171 14.00 12.17 1.35
N ILE A 172 13.53 12.53 0.16
CA ILE A 172 14.01 11.93 -1.10
C ILE A 172 15.21 12.70 -1.67
N SER A 173 15.31 14.02 -1.43
CA SER A 173 16.54 14.75 -1.71
C SER A 173 17.52 14.51 -0.57
N GLY A 174 18.50 13.63 -0.77
CA GLY A 174 19.64 13.46 0.16
C GLY A 174 20.43 14.77 0.41
N GLU A 175 20.10 15.84 -0.32
CA GLU A 175 20.56 17.20 -0.12
C GLU A 175 19.78 17.85 1.04
N ARG A 176 20.34 17.73 2.24
CA ARG A 176 19.93 18.50 3.42
C ARG A 176 20.14 20.00 3.15
N GLY A 177 19.16 20.69 2.58
CA GLY A 177 19.27 22.14 2.38
C GLY A 177 18.07 22.84 1.75
N ASP A 178 17.51 22.28 0.67
CA ASP A 178 16.70 23.09 -0.26
C ASP A 178 15.19 22.82 -0.26
N CYS A 179 14.70 21.91 0.59
CA CYS A 179 13.26 21.77 0.77
C CYS A 179 12.75 22.94 1.64
N ASN A 180 12.10 23.95 1.05
CA ASN A 180 11.50 25.08 1.76
C ASN A 180 10.28 24.69 2.65
N CYS A 181 10.13 23.40 2.98
CA CYS A 181 8.98 22.85 3.71
C CYS A 181 8.99 23.18 5.20
N LYS A 182 10.06 23.81 5.71
CA LYS A 182 10.17 24.20 7.13
C LYS A 182 9.40 25.48 7.47
N SER A 183 9.06 26.33 6.51
CA SER A 183 8.45 27.65 6.82
C SER A 183 6.92 27.68 6.73
N ASP A 184 6.31 26.74 6.00
CA ASP A 184 4.91 26.89 5.57
C ASP A 184 3.99 25.79 6.14
N ASN A 185 4.31 25.21 7.30
CA ASN A 185 3.36 24.33 7.97
C ASN A 185 2.41 25.23 8.78
N PRO A 186 1.20 25.59 8.26
CA PRO A 186 0.33 26.50 8.96
C PRO A 186 0.02 25.94 10.33
N SER A 187 0.22 26.75 11.37
CA SER A 187 -0.18 26.39 12.72
C SER A 187 -1.66 26.01 12.70
N PHE A 188 -2.01 24.98 13.47
CA PHE A 188 -3.41 24.57 13.60
C PHE A 188 -4.23 25.80 14.04
N PRO A 189 -5.33 26.16 13.34
CA PRO A 189 -6.08 27.40 13.62
C PRO A 189 -6.97 27.23 14.86
N SER A 190 -6.36 26.90 16.01
CA SER A 190 -7.03 26.73 17.29
C SER A 190 -7.85 27.94 17.75
N PRO A 191 -7.53 29.22 17.41
CA PRO A 191 -8.37 30.34 17.79
C PRO A 191 -9.81 30.25 17.25
N LEU A 192 -10.05 29.49 16.18
CA LEU A 192 -11.40 29.29 15.65
C LEU A 192 -12.31 28.52 16.62
N LEU A 193 -11.75 27.71 17.51
CA LEU A 193 -12.48 26.94 18.51
C LEU A 193 -13.00 27.80 19.65
N ASP A 194 -12.36 28.94 19.90
CA ASP A 194 -12.65 29.85 21.00
C ASP A 194 -13.63 30.98 20.63
N VAL A 195 -13.99 31.13 19.35
CA VAL A 195 -14.81 32.28 18.89
C VAL A 195 -16.22 32.22 19.46
N CYS A 196 -16.94 31.14 19.19
CA CYS A 196 -18.28 30.89 19.75
C CYS A 196 -18.65 29.41 19.59
N ARG A 197 -19.65 28.95 20.34
CA ARG A 197 -20.09 27.54 20.31
C ARG A 197 -20.45 27.02 18.92
N GLN A 198 -21.09 27.85 18.09
CA GLN A 198 -21.48 27.43 16.74
C GLN A 198 -20.25 27.22 15.85
N ILE A 199 -19.31 28.17 15.83
CA ILE A 199 -18.08 28.06 15.05
C ILE A 199 -17.25 26.90 15.58
N SER A 200 -17.11 26.78 16.89
CA SER A 200 -16.40 25.68 17.55
C SER A 200 -16.94 24.31 17.12
N ASN A 201 -18.27 24.13 17.12
CA ASN A 201 -18.90 22.90 16.63
C ASN A 201 -18.66 22.65 15.13
N GLU A 202 -18.79 23.69 14.30
CA GLU A 202 -18.55 23.60 12.84
C GLU A 202 -17.10 23.20 12.54
N VAL A 203 -16.15 23.83 13.25
CA VAL A 203 -14.70 23.61 13.10
C VAL A 203 -14.32 22.23 13.63
N ALA A 204 -14.80 21.84 14.82
CA ALA A 204 -14.53 20.51 15.35
C ALA A 204 -15.08 19.41 14.44
N TYR A 205 -16.32 19.56 13.94
CA TYR A 205 -16.88 18.63 12.96
C TYR A 205 -16.00 18.51 11.72
N LEU A 206 -15.59 19.63 11.11
CA LEU A 206 -14.75 19.62 9.92
C LEU A 206 -13.38 19.01 10.21
N PHE A 207 -12.76 19.34 11.34
CA PHE A 207 -11.47 18.78 11.71
C PHE A 207 -11.52 17.25 11.84
N TYR A 208 -12.46 16.72 12.63
CA TYR A 208 -12.56 15.28 12.86
C TYR A 208 -13.03 14.51 11.62
N SER A 209 -13.92 15.10 10.82
CA SER A 209 -14.46 14.43 9.62
C SER A 209 -13.60 14.57 8.37
N GLY A 210 -12.71 15.58 8.32
CA GLY A 210 -11.89 15.93 7.16
C GLY A 210 -10.42 15.53 7.25
N ASN A 211 -9.92 15.15 8.42
CA ASN A 211 -8.52 14.74 8.61
C ASN A 211 -8.38 13.24 8.88
N HIS A 212 -7.16 12.75 8.70
CA HIS A 212 -6.79 11.39 9.05
C HIS A 212 -6.05 11.39 10.38
N PHE A 213 -6.55 10.62 11.34
CA PHE A 213 -5.96 10.50 12.67
C PHE A 213 -5.10 9.28 12.77
N HIS A 214 -4.01 9.37 13.51
CA HIS A 214 -3.11 8.26 13.78
C HIS A 214 -2.75 8.21 15.26
N VAL A 215 -2.75 7.01 15.81
CA VAL A 215 -2.24 6.75 17.16
C VAL A 215 -1.37 5.50 17.13
N CYS A 216 -0.23 5.57 17.79
CA CYS A 216 0.71 4.49 17.98
C CYS A 216 0.75 4.13 19.46
N GLN A 217 0.64 2.85 19.78
CA GLN A 217 0.61 2.38 21.16
C GLN A 217 1.94 2.62 21.89
N THR A 218 3.05 2.51 21.17
CA THR A 218 4.40 2.57 21.75
C THR A 218 4.98 3.96 21.82
N SER A 219 4.36 4.93 21.17
CA SER A 219 4.68 6.34 21.39
C SER A 219 4.17 6.80 22.76
N ASP A 220 4.74 7.88 23.25
CA ASP A 220 4.37 8.44 24.55
C ASP A 220 2.86 8.67 24.64
N GLY A 221 2.34 8.44 25.85
CA GLY A 221 0.93 8.42 26.21
C GLY A 221 0.04 7.40 25.49
N GLY A 222 0.57 6.57 24.58
CA GLY A 222 -0.14 5.45 23.94
C GLY A 222 -1.54 5.83 23.44
N PHE A 223 -2.57 5.16 23.97
CA PHE A 223 -3.98 5.41 23.58
C PHE A 223 -4.67 6.54 24.35
N SER A 224 -4.02 7.17 25.34
CA SER A 224 -4.67 8.16 26.19
C SER A 224 -5.25 9.34 25.41
N GLY A 225 -4.54 9.81 24.37
CA GLY A 225 -5.03 10.88 23.50
C GLY A 225 -6.36 10.53 22.84
N LEU A 226 -6.50 9.31 22.30
CA LEU A 226 -7.73 8.84 21.68
C LEU A 226 -8.84 8.52 22.70
N LEU A 227 -8.49 7.99 23.87
CA LEU A 227 -9.41 7.74 24.99
C LEU A 227 -9.97 9.05 25.59
N SER A 228 -9.20 10.14 25.53
CA SER A 228 -9.61 11.46 26.02
C SER A 228 -10.63 12.16 25.11
N ILE A 229 -10.71 11.77 23.83
CA ILE A 229 -11.65 12.40 22.89
C ILE A 229 -13.08 12.06 23.31
N LYS A 230 -13.90 13.11 23.44
CA LYS A 230 -15.33 12.97 23.75
C LYS A 230 -16.06 12.09 22.73
N PRO A 231 -17.07 11.32 23.18
CA PRO A 231 -17.89 10.50 22.29
C PRO A 231 -18.48 11.26 21.09
N THR A 232 -18.91 12.51 21.29
CA THR A 232 -19.45 13.35 20.20
C THR A 232 -18.42 13.62 19.11
N ALA A 233 -17.17 13.89 19.47
CA ALA A 233 -16.09 14.14 18.51
C ALA A 233 -15.66 12.84 17.80
N LEU A 234 -15.54 11.74 18.54
CA LEU A 234 -15.32 10.41 17.95
C LEU A 234 -16.42 10.03 16.95
N SER A 235 -17.68 10.42 17.21
CA SER A 235 -18.79 10.20 16.30
C SER A 235 -18.65 10.92 14.96
N TRP A 236 -17.74 11.91 14.85
CA TRP A 236 -17.42 12.64 13.63
C TRP A 236 -16.19 12.13 12.90
N LEU A 237 -15.38 11.25 13.53
CA LEU A 237 -14.22 10.65 12.88
C LEU A 237 -14.62 9.86 11.63
N THR A 238 -13.89 10.08 10.54
CA THR A 238 -14.09 9.35 9.28
C THR A 238 -12.89 8.47 8.92
N SER A 239 -11.72 8.72 9.51
CA SER A 239 -10.45 8.11 9.10
C SER A 239 -9.50 8.01 10.29
N LEU A 240 -9.14 6.79 10.71
CA LEU A 240 -8.27 6.52 11.86
C LEU A 240 -7.31 5.35 11.56
N SER A 241 -6.01 5.57 11.75
CA SER A 241 -5.00 4.52 11.81
C SER A 241 -4.56 4.27 13.24
N ILE A 242 -4.41 3.00 13.63
CA ILE A 242 -3.92 2.56 14.92
C ILE A 242 -2.71 1.66 14.68
N ASP A 243 -1.55 2.00 15.25
CA ASP A 243 -0.34 1.18 15.23
C ASP A 243 -0.12 0.55 16.60
N LEU A 244 -0.23 -0.77 16.67
CA LEU A 244 -0.02 -1.61 17.85
C LEU A 244 1.40 -2.21 17.87
N SER A 245 2.23 -1.88 16.88
CA SER A 245 3.57 -2.46 16.74
C SER A 245 4.50 -1.95 17.82
N ILE A 246 5.23 -2.87 18.46
CA ILE A 246 6.28 -2.55 19.42
C ILE A 246 7.58 -2.34 18.67
N CYS A 247 8.22 -1.16 18.83
CA CYS A 247 9.60 -1.00 18.35
C CYS A 247 10.53 -1.80 19.26
N GLU A 248 11.22 -2.80 18.71
CA GLU A 248 12.26 -3.56 19.43
C GLU A 248 13.41 -2.66 19.92
N CYS A 249 13.59 -1.50 19.28
CA CYS A 249 14.60 -0.50 19.63
C CYS A 249 14.49 0.06 21.07
N VAL A 250 13.36 -0.14 21.75
CA VAL A 250 13.14 0.32 23.14
C VAL A 250 13.67 -0.70 24.16
N SER A 251 13.81 -1.97 23.77
CA SER A 251 14.16 -3.06 24.70
C SER A 251 15.66 -3.14 25.01
N ASP A 252 16.52 -2.69 24.10
CA ASP A 252 17.99 -2.82 24.24
C ASP A 252 18.65 -1.67 25.01
N ALA A 253 17.86 -0.68 25.47
CA ALA A 253 18.34 0.46 26.25
C ALA A 253 18.92 0.07 27.62
N ALA A 254 18.73 -1.17 28.08
CA ALA A 254 19.38 -1.70 29.27
C ALA A 254 20.86 -2.13 29.03
N THR A 255 21.35 -2.07 27.78
CA THR A 255 22.77 -2.26 27.49
C THR A 255 23.43 -0.90 27.30
N ASP A 256 24.07 -0.41 28.37
CA ASP A 256 24.67 0.93 28.58
C ASP A 256 25.65 1.48 27.52
N ASN A 257 25.85 0.82 26.37
CA ASN A 257 26.85 1.22 25.38
C ASN A 257 26.27 1.81 24.07
N PHE A 258 24.96 1.94 23.92
CA PHE A 258 24.36 2.69 22.81
C PHE A 258 23.94 4.11 23.26
N SER A 259 24.92 4.96 23.55
CA SER A 259 24.73 6.39 23.84
C SER A 259 24.26 7.21 22.62
N GLY A 260 24.00 6.57 21.49
CA GLY A 260 23.23 7.13 20.38
C GLY A 260 21.77 6.75 20.49
N GLY A 261 21.06 7.34 21.45
CA GLY A 261 19.60 7.15 21.59
C GLY A 261 18.91 7.31 20.23
N CYS A 262 17.97 6.40 19.97
CA CYS A 262 17.08 6.27 18.79
C CYS A 262 16.25 7.52 18.41
N SER A 263 16.70 8.73 18.72
CA SER A 263 16.12 10.03 18.40
C SER A 263 15.90 10.28 16.89
N ARG A 264 16.34 9.35 16.01
CA ARG A 264 16.09 9.39 14.56
C ARG A 264 15.01 8.42 14.07
N HIS A 265 14.29 7.70 14.94
CA HIS A 265 13.54 6.50 14.52
C HIS A 265 12.11 6.72 14.01
N TRP A 266 11.71 7.96 13.75
CA TRP A 266 10.47 8.27 13.02
C TRP A 266 10.69 8.29 11.49
N PRO A 267 10.11 7.39 10.66
CA PRO A 267 9.39 6.15 10.96
C PRO A 267 10.07 4.91 10.33
N ALA A 268 11.41 4.84 10.31
CA ALA A 268 12.13 3.89 9.44
C ALA A 268 13.12 2.92 10.12
N CYS A 269 13.27 2.93 11.45
CA CYS A 269 14.35 2.15 12.09
C CYS A 269 13.98 0.74 12.56
N CYS A 270 12.80 0.23 12.23
CA CYS A 270 12.55 -1.20 12.35
C CYS A 270 13.17 -1.89 11.13
N ILE A 271 14.48 -2.16 11.18
CA ILE A 271 15.07 -3.14 10.26
C ILE A 271 14.47 -4.50 10.64
N PRO A 272 13.79 -5.20 9.72
CA PRO A 272 13.27 -6.54 10.00
C PRO A 272 14.45 -7.50 10.16
N GLY A 273 14.66 -8.12 11.33
CA GLY A 273 15.66 -9.19 11.42
C GLY A 273 16.11 -9.69 12.80
N SER A 274 15.87 -8.99 13.92
CA SER A 274 16.44 -9.37 15.23
C SER A 274 15.42 -9.83 16.27
N GLN A 275 14.55 -10.77 15.92
CA GLN A 275 13.40 -11.23 16.73
C GLN A 275 13.70 -12.11 17.97
N LYS A 276 14.89 -12.10 18.59
CA LYS A 276 15.25 -13.19 19.54
C LYS A 276 15.22 -12.91 21.03
N PHE A 277 15.07 -11.69 21.53
CA PHE A 277 15.06 -11.48 22.98
C PHE A 277 14.02 -10.45 23.41
N VAL A 278 13.03 -10.94 24.15
CA VAL A 278 12.24 -10.34 25.26
C VAL A 278 10.84 -10.96 25.19
N GLN A 279 10.67 -12.23 25.59
CA GLN A 279 9.31 -12.82 25.64
C GLN A 279 8.62 -12.57 26.99
N SER A 280 9.36 -12.46 28.10
CA SER A 280 8.80 -12.37 29.45
C SER A 280 8.36 -10.95 29.86
N ALA A 281 9.16 -9.90 29.62
CA ALA A 281 8.72 -8.52 29.85
C ALA A 281 7.65 -8.08 28.84
N VAL A 282 7.69 -8.65 27.62
CA VAL A 282 6.60 -8.49 26.64
C VAL A 282 5.30 -9.08 27.15
N LEU A 283 5.28 -10.20 27.88
CA LEU A 283 4.02 -10.79 28.38
C LEU A 283 3.30 -9.90 29.41
N TYR A 284 4.02 -9.33 30.39
CA TYR A 284 3.41 -8.44 31.39
C TYR A 284 2.96 -7.12 30.74
N ARG A 285 3.83 -6.52 29.92
CA ARG A 285 3.51 -5.31 29.16
C ARG A 285 2.29 -5.55 28.25
N LYS A 286 2.24 -6.71 27.60
CA LYS A 286 1.12 -7.17 26.76
C LYS A 286 -0.19 -7.20 27.55
N TYR A 287 -0.21 -7.54 28.84
CA TYR A 287 -1.46 -7.54 29.60
C TYR A 287 -2.02 -6.13 29.85
N LYS A 288 -1.21 -5.19 30.37
CA LYS A 288 -1.63 -3.77 30.59
C LYS A 288 -2.04 -3.12 29.26
N GLU A 289 -1.26 -3.36 28.21
CA GLU A 289 -1.53 -2.88 26.87
C GLU A 289 -2.83 -3.44 26.28
N MET A 290 -3.09 -4.73 26.48
CA MET A 290 -4.35 -5.36 26.06
C MET A 290 -5.55 -4.83 26.83
N ILE A 291 -5.40 -4.42 28.10
CA ILE A 291 -6.47 -3.74 28.85
C ILE A 291 -6.80 -2.39 28.20
N HIS A 292 -5.79 -1.56 27.94
CA HIS A 292 -6.00 -0.26 27.28
C HIS A 292 -6.57 -0.41 25.87
N TRP A 293 -6.12 -1.42 25.12
CA TRP A 293 -6.65 -1.73 23.80
C TRP A 293 -8.13 -2.13 23.84
N LYS A 294 -8.53 -2.99 24.78
CA LYS A 294 -9.93 -3.37 25.01
C LYS A 294 -10.77 -2.15 25.40
N ALA A 295 -10.27 -1.32 26.31
CA ALA A 295 -10.95 -0.10 26.73
C ALA A 295 -11.15 0.86 25.53
N LEU A 296 -10.13 1.02 24.68
CA LEU A 296 -10.22 1.83 23.48
C LEU A 296 -11.25 1.29 22.49
N CYS A 297 -11.27 -0.02 22.24
CA CYS A 297 -12.25 -0.64 21.34
C CYS A 297 -13.69 -0.43 21.85
N LEU A 298 -13.93 -0.54 23.16
CA LEU A 298 -15.23 -0.26 23.77
C LEU A 298 -15.62 1.22 23.64
N HIS A 299 -14.67 2.13 23.87
CA HIS A 299 -14.88 3.57 23.74
C HIS A 299 -15.27 3.96 22.30
N LEU A 300 -14.54 3.40 21.33
CA LEU A 300 -14.86 3.56 19.90
C LEU A 300 -16.22 2.94 19.58
N ALA A 301 -16.51 1.73 20.07
CA ALA A 301 -17.77 1.02 19.79
C ALA A 301 -19.01 1.83 20.20
N VAL A 302 -18.95 2.49 21.37
CA VAL A 302 -20.06 3.30 21.89
C VAL A 302 -20.17 4.66 21.18
N SER A 303 -19.05 5.17 20.65
CA SER A 303 -18.97 6.56 20.19
C SER A 303 -19.09 6.73 18.67
N ILE A 304 -18.66 5.75 17.87
CA ILE A 304 -18.60 5.90 16.41
C ILE A 304 -19.94 5.61 15.74
N THR A 305 -20.24 6.34 14.66
CA THR A 305 -21.43 6.11 13.85
C THR A 305 -21.20 4.94 12.88
N PRO A 306 -22.13 3.97 12.76
CA PRO A 306 -22.02 2.89 11.76
C PRO A 306 -21.84 3.42 10.33
N HIS A 307 -21.06 2.69 9.53
CA HIS A 307 -20.67 2.97 8.14
C HIS A 307 -19.96 4.32 7.92
N GLN A 308 -19.44 4.95 8.97
CA GLN A 308 -18.74 6.23 8.86
C GLN A 308 -17.21 6.08 8.90
N LEU A 309 -16.70 5.42 9.95
CA LEU A 309 -15.26 5.32 10.20
C LEU A 309 -14.58 4.37 9.20
N LYS A 310 -13.48 4.82 8.62
CA LYS A 310 -12.46 3.98 8.01
C LYS A 310 -11.37 3.71 9.05
N LEU A 311 -11.08 2.45 9.32
CA LEU A 311 -10.13 2.05 10.35
C LEU A 311 -8.98 1.24 9.73
N TRP A 312 -7.75 1.63 10.00
CA TRP A 312 -6.55 0.85 9.66
C TRP A 312 -5.82 0.46 10.91
N ILE A 313 -5.46 -0.82 11.00
CA ILE A 313 -4.76 -1.36 12.16
C ILE A 313 -3.46 -1.95 11.66
N ARG A 314 -2.37 -1.53 12.26
CA ARG A 314 -1.07 -2.13 12.08
C ARG A 314 -0.67 -2.81 13.38
N CYS A 315 -0.19 -4.02 13.26
CA CYS A 315 0.44 -4.78 14.32
C CYS A 315 1.57 -5.58 13.64
N GLU A 316 2.64 -5.91 14.36
CA GLU A 316 3.72 -6.77 13.84
C GLU A 316 3.75 -8.03 14.74
N LEU A 317 3.20 -9.14 14.23
CA LEU A 317 2.89 -10.40 14.87
C LEU A 317 3.29 -11.55 13.95
N ASP A 318 3.87 -12.58 14.55
CA ASP A 318 4.26 -13.84 13.91
C ASP A 318 3.24 -14.97 14.16
N LYS A 319 2.49 -14.91 15.26
CA LYS A 319 1.59 -15.99 15.72
C LYS A 319 0.11 -15.66 15.54
N ILE A 320 -0.62 -16.60 14.96
CA ILE A 320 -2.06 -16.49 14.70
C ILE A 320 -2.91 -16.41 15.98
N GLU A 321 -2.50 -17.06 17.07
CA GLU A 321 -3.21 -17.02 18.35
C GLU A 321 -3.19 -15.62 18.96
N THR A 322 -2.02 -14.96 18.94
CA THR A 322 -1.86 -13.58 19.40
C THR A 322 -2.64 -12.62 18.51
N ALA A 323 -2.62 -12.83 17.19
CA ALA A 323 -3.43 -12.05 16.27
C ALA A 323 -4.92 -12.15 16.58
N LYS A 324 -5.43 -13.37 16.86
CA LYS A 324 -6.84 -13.57 17.28
C LYS A 324 -7.17 -12.84 18.58
N GLU A 325 -6.25 -12.85 19.55
CA GLU A 325 -6.42 -12.13 20.83
C GLU A 325 -6.54 -10.62 20.61
N ILE A 326 -5.66 -10.03 19.80
CA ILE A 326 -5.63 -8.61 19.47
C ILE A 326 -6.87 -8.18 18.67
N ILE A 327 -7.35 -9.04 17.78
CA ILE A 327 -8.53 -8.73 16.97
C ILE A 327 -9.84 -8.88 17.74
N SER A 328 -9.91 -9.77 18.74
CA SER A 328 -11.15 -10.07 19.46
C SER A 328 -11.91 -8.81 19.95
N PRO A 329 -11.26 -7.79 20.55
CA PRO A 329 -11.93 -6.55 20.98
C PRO A 329 -12.56 -5.74 19.84
N LEU A 330 -12.03 -5.83 18.62
CA LEU A 330 -12.56 -5.09 17.46
C LEU A 330 -13.96 -5.54 17.08
N LYS A 331 -14.34 -6.78 17.41
CA LYS A 331 -15.68 -7.31 17.11
C LYS A 331 -16.80 -6.58 17.84
N ALA A 332 -16.47 -5.79 18.87
CA ALA A 332 -17.42 -4.91 19.55
C ALA A 332 -17.75 -3.64 18.74
N LEU A 333 -16.93 -3.27 17.75
CA LEU A 333 -17.15 -2.08 16.94
C LEU A 333 -18.42 -2.23 16.09
N PRO A 334 -19.18 -1.14 15.87
CA PRO A 334 -20.24 -1.14 14.88
C PRO A 334 -19.66 -1.34 13.46
N VAL A 335 -20.54 -1.61 12.50
CA VAL A 335 -20.15 -1.77 11.10
C VAL A 335 -19.38 -0.54 10.63
N LEU A 336 -18.18 -0.76 10.11
CA LEU A 336 -17.26 0.26 9.62
C LEU A 336 -17.51 0.56 8.14
N ARG A 337 -17.09 1.75 7.69
CA ARG A 337 -17.12 2.11 6.26
C ARG A 337 -16.09 1.31 5.47
N SER A 338 -14.91 1.17 6.05
CA SER A 338 -13.76 0.46 5.49
C SER A 338 -12.87 0.01 6.63
N CYS A 339 -12.24 -1.14 6.44
CA CYS A 339 -11.28 -1.70 7.38
C CYS A 339 -10.05 -2.20 6.61
N GLY A 340 -8.86 -1.92 7.17
CA GLY A 340 -7.60 -2.55 6.79
C GLY A 340 -6.84 -3.02 8.02
N ILE A 341 -6.24 -4.20 7.94
CA ILE A 341 -5.48 -4.82 9.03
C ILE A 341 -4.16 -5.31 8.43
N ARG A 342 -3.05 -4.98 9.07
CA ARG A 342 -1.70 -5.49 8.77
C ARG A 342 -1.16 -6.17 10.03
N PHE A 343 -0.71 -7.41 9.91
CA PHE A 343 -0.13 -8.17 11.01
C PHE A 343 1.37 -8.31 10.94
N ASN A 344 2.02 -8.29 9.78
CA ASN A 344 3.48 -8.22 9.73
C ASN A 344 3.93 -7.77 8.34
N SER A 345 5.24 -7.69 8.17
CA SER A 345 5.87 -7.28 6.93
C SER A 345 6.11 -8.41 5.92
N ASP A 346 5.96 -9.67 6.34
CA ASP A 346 6.14 -10.86 5.49
C ASP A 346 4.84 -11.13 4.72
N PRO A 347 4.79 -11.10 3.37
CA PRO A 347 3.57 -11.39 2.61
C PRO A 347 3.17 -12.88 2.57
N PHE A 348 4.02 -13.79 3.03
CA PHE A 348 3.84 -15.24 2.86
C PHE A 348 3.08 -15.93 4.00
N ALA A 349 2.80 -15.25 5.11
CA ALA A 349 2.01 -15.81 6.22
C ALA A 349 0.50 -15.87 5.88
N THR A 350 0.13 -16.82 5.03
CA THR A 350 -1.22 -16.97 4.46
C THR A 350 -2.33 -17.05 5.51
N GLU A 351 -2.12 -17.74 6.63
CA GLU A 351 -3.14 -17.87 7.69
C GLU A 351 -3.46 -16.53 8.37
N LEU A 352 -2.44 -15.70 8.62
CA LEU A 352 -2.61 -14.37 9.18
C LEU A 352 -3.25 -13.42 8.15
N GLN A 353 -2.89 -13.54 6.88
CA GLN A 353 -3.49 -12.77 5.79
C GLN A 353 -4.99 -13.10 5.64
N ASP A 354 -5.34 -14.39 5.75
CA ASP A 354 -6.72 -14.85 5.74
C ASP A 354 -7.51 -14.36 6.95
N LEU A 355 -6.90 -14.38 8.15
CA LEU A 355 -7.50 -13.78 9.35
C LEU A 355 -7.75 -12.28 9.16
N ALA A 356 -6.77 -11.52 8.64
CA ALA A 356 -6.91 -10.09 8.38
C ALA A 356 -8.08 -9.82 7.41
N ARG A 357 -8.19 -10.64 6.35
CA ARG A 357 -9.25 -10.56 5.35
C ARG A 357 -10.62 -10.88 5.92
N GLU A 358 -10.75 -11.96 6.68
CA GLU A 358 -12.01 -12.36 7.29
C GLU A 358 -12.57 -11.26 8.20
N ILE A 359 -11.70 -10.70 9.04
CA ILE A 359 -12.06 -9.71 10.04
C ILE A 359 -12.38 -8.37 9.38
N ALA A 360 -11.61 -7.94 8.38
CA ALA A 360 -11.91 -6.72 7.65
C ALA A 360 -13.26 -6.81 6.92
N LEU A 361 -13.63 -7.98 6.39
CA LEU A 361 -14.94 -8.24 5.79
C LEU A 361 -16.07 -8.30 6.85
N GLU A 362 -15.82 -8.91 8.01
CA GLU A 362 -16.73 -8.93 9.16
C GLU A 362 -17.07 -7.51 9.62
N LEU A 363 -16.05 -6.71 9.90
CA LEU A 363 -16.20 -5.35 10.43
C LEU A 363 -16.85 -4.40 9.43
N THR A 364 -16.92 -4.73 8.14
CA THR A 364 -17.55 -3.89 7.12
C THR A 364 -18.90 -4.41 6.63
N ASP A 365 -19.45 -5.45 7.28
CA ASP A 365 -20.69 -6.15 6.87
C ASP A 365 -20.64 -6.58 5.39
N ARG A 366 -19.43 -6.94 4.94
CA ARG A 366 -19.17 -7.52 3.61
C ARG A 366 -18.92 -9.01 3.70
N ARG A 367 -19.19 -9.63 4.86
CA ARG A 367 -19.33 -11.08 4.94
C ARG A 367 -20.44 -11.46 3.99
N SER A 368 -20.05 -11.98 2.84
CA SER A 368 -20.96 -12.26 1.75
C SER A 368 -22.12 -13.12 2.27
N TYR A 369 -23.33 -12.57 2.25
CA TYR A 369 -24.58 -13.35 2.24
C TYR A 369 -24.58 -14.42 1.12
N ALA A 370 -23.65 -14.33 0.16
CA ALA A 370 -23.37 -15.35 -0.84
C ALA A 370 -22.90 -16.70 -0.27
N LEU A 371 -22.44 -16.78 0.99
CA LEU A 371 -22.15 -18.08 1.61
C LEU A 371 -23.43 -18.86 1.94
N ASP A 372 -24.49 -18.15 2.35
CA ASP A 372 -25.77 -18.79 2.71
C ASP A 372 -26.54 -19.27 1.47
N CYS A 373 -26.34 -18.59 0.33
CA CYS A 373 -26.95 -18.92 -0.95
C CYS A 373 -25.89 -18.82 -2.06
N PRO A 374 -25.08 -19.87 -2.30
CA PRO A 374 -24.04 -19.83 -3.31
C PRO A 374 -24.66 -19.53 -4.68
N PHE A 375 -24.06 -18.59 -5.40
CA PHE A 375 -24.49 -18.26 -6.74
C PHE A 375 -24.35 -19.48 -7.65
N ARG A 376 -25.45 -19.87 -8.30
CA ARG A 376 -25.56 -21.05 -9.19
C ARG A 376 -24.88 -20.80 -10.54
N TYR A 377 -23.58 -20.51 -10.51
CA TYR A 377 -22.78 -20.12 -11.68
C TYR A 377 -22.87 -21.12 -12.84
N LEU A 378 -22.84 -22.42 -12.53
CA LEU A 378 -22.87 -23.48 -13.55
C LEU A 378 -24.23 -23.66 -14.23
N ASP A 379 -25.30 -23.09 -13.67
CA ASP A 379 -26.64 -23.10 -14.29
C ASP A 379 -26.83 -21.95 -15.28
N LEU A 380 -25.88 -21.02 -15.37
CA LEU A 380 -25.90 -19.97 -16.37
C LEU A 380 -25.60 -20.53 -17.77
N PRO A 381 -26.15 -19.94 -18.84
CA PRO A 381 -25.70 -20.20 -20.20
C PRO A 381 -24.20 -19.97 -20.34
N ARG A 382 -23.57 -20.75 -21.22
CA ARG A 382 -22.13 -20.79 -21.38
C ARG A 382 -21.52 -19.42 -21.69
N GLU A 383 -22.20 -18.64 -22.51
CA GLU A 383 -21.79 -17.30 -22.92
C GLU A 383 -21.72 -16.36 -21.72
N ILE A 384 -22.71 -16.46 -20.82
CA ILE A 384 -22.77 -15.65 -19.61
C ILE A 384 -21.69 -16.09 -18.62
N GLN A 385 -21.42 -17.39 -18.49
CA GLN A 385 -20.30 -17.89 -17.68
C GLN A 385 -18.97 -17.25 -18.12
N LEU A 386 -18.68 -17.29 -19.42
CA LEU A 386 -17.46 -16.69 -19.98
C LEU A 386 -17.42 -15.17 -19.81
N GLN A 387 -18.56 -14.47 -19.98
CA GLN A 387 -18.63 -13.04 -19.71
C GLN A 387 -18.36 -12.73 -18.24
N VAL A 388 -18.97 -13.47 -17.30
CA VAL A 388 -18.72 -13.30 -15.87
C VAL A 388 -17.23 -13.42 -15.57
N LEU A 389 -16.55 -14.44 -16.13
CA LEU A 389 -15.11 -14.63 -15.98
C LEU A 389 -14.29 -13.45 -16.52
N GLN A 390 -14.71 -12.82 -17.62
CA GLN A 390 -14.04 -11.63 -18.18
C GLN A 390 -14.13 -10.41 -17.26
N TYR A 391 -15.16 -10.33 -16.42
CA TYR A 391 -15.33 -9.27 -15.42
C TYR A 391 -14.69 -9.60 -14.06
N THR A 392 -13.93 -10.68 -13.98
CA THR A 392 -13.11 -11.01 -12.79
C THR A 392 -11.68 -10.52 -12.97
N ASP A 393 -10.86 -10.71 -11.94
CA ASP A 393 -9.43 -10.43 -11.96
C ASP A 393 -8.62 -11.35 -12.91
N LEU A 394 -9.27 -12.18 -13.73
CA LEU A 394 -8.61 -12.90 -14.82
C LEU A 394 -8.12 -11.98 -15.93
N VAL A 395 -8.66 -10.76 -16.03
CA VAL A 395 -8.25 -9.78 -17.03
C VAL A 395 -7.79 -8.51 -16.31
N THR A 396 -6.50 -8.21 -16.42
CA THR A 396 -5.89 -7.01 -15.83
C THR A 396 -6.01 -5.84 -16.78
N ARG A 397 -5.99 -4.63 -16.22
CA ARG A 397 -5.92 -3.41 -17.05
C ARG A 397 -4.51 -3.10 -17.48
N ASN A 398 -3.53 -3.50 -16.68
CA ASN A 398 -2.13 -3.34 -16.99
C ASN A 398 -1.49 -4.69 -17.34
N ASP A 399 -0.25 -4.64 -17.79
CA ASP A 399 0.51 -5.83 -18.16
C ASP A 399 0.73 -6.77 -16.97
N ILE A 400 0.77 -8.06 -17.26
CA ILE A 400 1.14 -9.09 -16.31
C ILE A 400 2.62 -9.34 -16.47
N ALA A 401 3.41 -8.81 -15.56
CA ALA A 401 4.82 -9.10 -15.51
C ALA A 401 5.06 -10.48 -14.89
N TRP A 402 5.99 -11.20 -15.49
CA TRP A 402 6.46 -12.50 -15.06
C TRP A 402 7.97 -12.43 -14.91
N CYS A 403 8.48 -12.80 -13.74
CA CYS A 403 9.90 -12.95 -13.49
C CYS A 403 10.23 -14.42 -13.27
N SER A 404 11.35 -14.87 -13.82
CA SER A 404 11.90 -16.16 -13.45
C SER A 404 12.37 -16.09 -11.99
N GLU A 405 12.07 -17.15 -11.24
CA GLU A 405 12.27 -17.21 -9.81
C GLU A 405 13.76 -17.39 -9.45
N PRO A 406 14.18 -16.98 -8.24
CA PRO A 406 15.16 -17.76 -7.51
C PRO A 406 14.56 -19.14 -7.18
N PRO A 407 15.33 -20.24 -7.16
CA PRO A 407 14.85 -21.63 -7.22
C PRO A 407 13.89 -22.11 -6.10
N TYR A 408 13.46 -21.25 -5.17
CA TYR A 408 12.72 -21.61 -3.96
C TYR A 408 11.30 -21.01 -3.83
N GLU A 409 10.85 -20.09 -4.69
CA GLU A 409 9.67 -19.25 -4.38
C GLU A 409 8.44 -19.34 -5.31
N GLY A 410 8.49 -20.11 -6.40
CA GLY A 410 7.35 -20.23 -7.33
C GLY A 410 7.18 -18.99 -8.23
N PRO A 411 6.50 -19.11 -9.38
CA PRO A 411 6.58 -18.10 -10.42
C PRO A 411 5.85 -16.85 -9.97
N GLN A 412 6.56 -15.72 -9.95
CA GLN A 412 5.98 -14.46 -9.53
C GLN A 412 5.28 -13.79 -10.70
N VAL A 413 4.00 -13.49 -10.50
CA VAL A 413 3.11 -12.90 -11.50
C VAL A 413 2.46 -11.70 -10.86
N PHE A 414 2.70 -10.52 -11.43
CA PHE A 414 2.18 -9.28 -10.87
C PHE A 414 1.82 -8.29 -11.96
N GLU A 415 0.92 -7.37 -11.63
CA GLU A 415 0.52 -6.30 -12.52
C GLU A 415 1.62 -5.23 -12.57
N THR A 416 2.04 -4.77 -13.75
CA THR A 416 3.18 -3.84 -13.91
C THR A 416 3.01 -2.51 -13.19
N SER A 417 1.78 -2.02 -12.99
CA SER A 417 1.52 -0.84 -12.15
C SER A 417 1.91 -1.04 -10.69
N SER A 418 2.05 -2.30 -10.28
CA SER A 418 2.50 -2.73 -8.96
C SER A 418 4.03 -2.92 -8.92
N LEU A 419 4.79 -2.52 -9.94
CA LEU A 419 6.24 -2.52 -9.89
C LEU A 419 6.76 -1.12 -9.58
N ARG A 420 7.70 -1.06 -8.63
CA ARG A 420 8.60 0.09 -8.49
C ARG A 420 10.01 -0.35 -8.84
N TRP A 421 10.58 0.37 -9.78
CA TRP A 421 11.99 0.27 -10.14
C TRP A 421 12.73 1.26 -9.28
N GLU A 422 13.40 0.78 -8.24
CA GLU A 422 14.33 1.59 -7.46
C GLU A 422 15.73 1.02 -7.66
N CYS A 423 16.57 1.74 -8.40
CA CYS A 423 18.01 1.55 -8.30
C CYS A 423 18.44 2.04 -6.92
N ASN A 424 18.33 1.19 -5.91
CA ASN A 424 18.94 1.45 -4.62
C ASN A 424 20.46 1.31 -4.77
N ALA A 425 21.10 2.40 -5.20
CA ALA A 425 22.55 2.50 -5.43
C ALA A 425 23.41 2.18 -4.18
N PHE A 426 22.80 1.94 -3.02
CA PHE A 426 23.47 1.76 -1.74
C PHE A 426 23.53 0.31 -1.24
N THR A 427 22.73 -0.60 -1.79
CA THR A 427 22.80 -2.03 -1.46
C THR A 427 23.05 -2.80 -2.74
N SER A 428 24.33 -3.04 -3.02
CA SER A 428 24.85 -3.63 -4.26
C SER A 428 24.43 -5.09 -4.51
N GLU A 429 23.54 -5.66 -3.69
CA GLU A 429 23.32 -7.11 -3.69
C GLU A 429 21.92 -7.54 -4.12
N ASP A 430 20.88 -6.69 -4.14
CA ASP A 430 19.57 -7.17 -4.62
C ASP A 430 18.67 -6.05 -5.17
N LEU A 431 18.43 -6.02 -6.48
CA LEU A 431 17.30 -5.28 -7.05
C LEU A 431 16.05 -6.17 -6.93
N TYR A 432 15.38 -6.09 -5.79
CA TYR A 432 14.05 -6.66 -5.65
C TYR A 432 13.03 -5.79 -6.40
N TYR A 433 12.23 -6.42 -7.24
CA TYR A 433 11.00 -5.83 -7.78
C TYR A 433 10.10 -5.41 -6.61
N GLU A 434 10.13 -4.14 -6.20
CA GLU A 434 9.33 -3.69 -5.07
C GLU A 434 7.86 -3.59 -5.49
N PHE A 435 6.99 -4.29 -4.75
CA PHE A 435 5.55 -4.23 -4.96
C PHE A 435 5.02 -2.84 -4.59
N LYS A 436 4.41 -2.16 -5.56
CA LYS A 436 3.73 -0.88 -5.37
C LYS A 436 2.28 -1.09 -4.95
N CYS A 437 1.95 -0.55 -3.78
CA CYS A 437 0.59 -0.44 -3.25
C CYS A 437 -0.26 0.41 -4.21
N CYS A 438 -1.53 0.04 -4.45
CA CYS A 438 -2.47 0.82 -5.28
C CYS A 438 -2.80 2.20 -4.70
N GLY A 439 -2.29 2.53 -3.51
CA GLY A 439 -2.51 3.79 -2.80
C GLY A 439 -3.90 3.94 -2.19
N LYS A 440 -4.79 2.94 -2.36
CA LYS A 440 -6.14 2.92 -1.79
C LYS A 440 -6.28 2.00 -0.58
N CYS A 441 -5.22 1.28 -0.22
CA CYS A 441 -5.24 0.33 0.90
C CYS A 441 -5.39 1.03 2.25
N SER A 442 -4.92 2.28 2.34
CA SER A 442 -5.01 3.16 3.51
C SER A 442 -5.09 4.62 3.08
N ASP A 443 -5.72 5.46 3.91
CA ASP A 443 -5.69 6.92 3.70
C ASP A 443 -4.29 7.49 4.05
N GLY A 444 -3.56 6.85 4.99
CA GLY A 444 -2.16 7.17 5.32
C GLY A 444 -1.16 6.34 4.53
N ARG A 445 -0.19 6.98 3.85
CA ARG A 445 0.84 6.26 3.06
C ARG A 445 1.77 5.38 3.91
N GLU A 446 1.96 5.73 5.17
CA GLU A 446 2.90 5.04 6.08
C GLU A 446 2.32 3.74 6.66
N SER A 447 1.00 3.59 6.61
CA SER A 447 0.24 2.45 7.15
C SER A 447 -0.48 1.64 6.06
N CYS A 448 0.15 1.46 4.88
CA CYS A 448 -0.47 0.69 3.80
C CYS A 448 -0.76 -0.77 4.25
N CYS A 449 -2.05 -1.14 4.27
CA CYS A 449 -2.54 -2.50 4.52
C CYS A 449 -2.71 -3.29 3.19
N CYS A 450 -1.71 -3.24 2.32
CA CYS A 450 -1.74 -3.96 1.04
C CYS A 450 -1.33 -5.42 1.23
N PHE A 451 -2.20 -6.34 0.81
CA PHE A 451 -1.95 -7.78 0.87
C PHE A 451 -0.81 -8.24 -0.06
N LEU A 452 -0.43 -7.47 -1.08
CA LEU A 452 0.70 -7.81 -1.96
C LEU A 452 2.05 -7.59 -1.29
N ILE A 453 2.12 -6.63 -0.37
CA ILE A 453 3.38 -6.20 0.24
C ILE A 453 3.55 -6.85 1.61
N TYR A 454 2.43 -7.07 2.31
CA TYR A 454 2.41 -7.42 3.72
C TYR A 454 1.41 -8.55 3.97
N THR A 455 1.54 -9.22 5.13
CA THR A 455 0.44 -9.98 5.73
C THR A 455 -0.62 -9.01 6.19
N ALA A 456 -1.43 -8.55 5.24
CA ALA A 456 -2.43 -7.54 5.44
C ALA A 456 -3.64 -7.80 4.55
N SER A 457 -4.76 -7.18 4.90
CA SER A 457 -5.91 -7.08 4.02
C SER A 457 -6.57 -5.72 4.21
N SER A 458 -7.12 -5.17 3.13
CA SER A 458 -7.91 -3.95 3.18
C SER A 458 -9.08 -4.05 2.23
N THR A 459 -10.26 -3.68 2.74
CA THR A 459 -11.54 -3.68 2.00
C THR A 459 -11.61 -2.64 0.89
N THR A 460 -10.62 -1.75 0.81
CA THR A 460 -10.44 -0.73 -0.24
C THR A 460 -9.23 -1.00 -1.12
N CYS A 461 -8.46 -2.07 -0.84
CA CYS A 461 -7.35 -2.48 -1.68
C CYS A 461 -7.87 -2.88 -3.08
N THR A 462 -7.28 -2.32 -4.12
CA THR A 462 -7.52 -2.69 -5.52
C THR A 462 -6.25 -3.21 -6.18
N CYS A 463 -5.26 -3.62 -5.40
CA CYS A 463 -4.08 -4.27 -5.94
C CYS A 463 -4.49 -5.59 -6.57
N TRP A 464 -3.96 -5.88 -7.75
CA TRP A 464 -4.28 -7.11 -8.44
C TRP A 464 -3.52 -8.30 -7.83
N ARG A 465 -4.22 -9.42 -7.63
CA ARG A 465 -3.65 -10.72 -7.31
C ARG A 465 -4.04 -11.68 -8.42
N MET A 466 -3.12 -12.56 -8.81
CA MET A 466 -3.49 -13.67 -9.68
C MET A 466 -4.65 -14.46 -9.03
N PRO A 467 -5.81 -14.60 -9.70
CA PRO A 467 -6.99 -15.24 -9.12
C PRO A 467 -6.86 -16.78 -9.20
N SER A 468 -5.84 -17.31 -8.53
CA SER A 468 -5.46 -18.74 -8.55
C SER A 468 -6.63 -19.67 -8.21
N SER A 469 -7.53 -19.23 -7.33
CA SER A 469 -8.74 -19.97 -6.94
C SER A 469 -9.63 -20.35 -8.13
N LEU A 470 -9.76 -19.49 -9.15
CA LEU A 470 -10.58 -19.76 -10.34
C LEU A 470 -10.02 -20.92 -11.18
N PHE A 471 -8.70 -21.12 -11.14
CA PHE A 471 -8.04 -22.25 -11.80
C PHE A 471 -8.16 -23.56 -11.01
N LEU A 472 -8.62 -23.52 -9.76
CA LEU A 472 -8.67 -24.66 -8.85
C LEU A 472 -10.09 -25.22 -8.62
N VAL A 473 -11.15 -24.51 -9.03
CA VAL A 473 -12.55 -24.91 -8.77
C VAL A 473 -12.92 -26.26 -9.40
N ASN A 474 -12.88 -26.36 -10.73
CA ASN A 474 -13.16 -27.59 -11.48
C ASN A 474 -12.48 -27.55 -12.85
N ARG A 475 -12.54 -28.65 -13.61
CA ARG A 475 -11.87 -28.77 -14.91
C ARG A 475 -12.36 -27.73 -15.92
N GLN A 476 -13.68 -27.54 -16.05
CA GLN A 476 -14.25 -26.60 -17.00
C GLN A 476 -13.84 -25.16 -16.66
N MET A 477 -14.05 -24.73 -15.41
CA MET A 477 -13.67 -23.42 -14.90
C MET A 477 -12.19 -23.13 -15.12
N ARG A 478 -11.32 -24.13 -14.89
CA ARG A 478 -9.89 -24.02 -15.16
C ARG A 478 -9.60 -23.79 -16.64
N GLU A 479 -10.19 -24.58 -17.53
CA GLU A 479 -10.00 -24.45 -18.98
C GLU A 479 -10.44 -23.06 -19.48
N ASP A 480 -11.53 -22.54 -18.94
CA ASP A 480 -12.10 -21.23 -19.29
C ASP A 480 -11.27 -20.09 -18.77
N SER A 481 -10.89 -20.18 -17.49
CA SER A 481 -10.03 -19.21 -16.83
C SER A 481 -8.68 -19.15 -17.53
N THR A 482 -8.12 -20.30 -17.91
CA THR A 482 -6.88 -20.39 -18.70
C THR A 482 -7.06 -19.75 -20.07
N ALA A 483 -8.16 -20.04 -20.76
CA ALA A 483 -8.42 -19.44 -22.07
C ALA A 483 -8.53 -17.91 -21.98
N ILE A 484 -9.33 -17.38 -21.05
CA ILE A 484 -9.54 -15.94 -20.87
C ILE A 484 -8.23 -15.27 -20.41
N PHE A 485 -7.59 -15.78 -19.37
CA PHE A 485 -6.37 -15.20 -18.80
C PHE A 485 -5.25 -15.08 -19.83
N PHE A 486 -4.96 -16.13 -20.60
CA PHE A 486 -3.87 -16.07 -21.56
C PHE A 486 -4.23 -15.33 -22.87
N SER A 487 -5.52 -15.24 -23.21
CA SER A 487 -5.96 -14.58 -24.44
C SER A 487 -6.24 -13.09 -24.30
N GLN A 488 -6.51 -12.60 -23.09
CA GLN A 488 -6.92 -11.21 -22.88
C GLN A 488 -5.88 -10.37 -22.13
N ASN A 489 -4.86 -11.01 -21.55
CA ASN A 489 -3.76 -10.28 -20.93
C ASN A 489 -2.54 -10.19 -21.85
N HIS A 490 -1.76 -9.17 -21.59
CA HIS A 490 -0.42 -9.01 -22.14
C HIS A 490 0.60 -9.42 -21.08
N PHE A 491 1.55 -10.29 -21.46
CA PHE A 491 2.57 -10.81 -20.56
C PHE A 491 3.90 -10.13 -20.81
N LEU A 492 4.51 -9.59 -19.76
CA LEU A 492 5.82 -8.97 -19.78
C LEU A 492 6.84 -9.91 -19.09
N ILE A 493 7.71 -10.54 -19.86
CA ILE A 493 8.76 -11.42 -19.36
C ILE A 493 9.94 -10.52 -18.96
N LEU A 494 10.16 -10.43 -17.66
CA LEU A 494 11.20 -9.62 -17.04
C LEU A 494 12.54 -10.36 -17.07
N PRO A 495 13.66 -9.65 -17.20
CA PRO A 495 15.00 -10.23 -17.07
C PRO A 495 15.29 -10.67 -15.62
N VAL A 496 16.10 -11.73 -15.47
CA VAL A 496 16.79 -12.04 -14.21
C VAL A 496 18.09 -11.26 -14.19
N GLU A 497 18.46 -10.74 -13.03
CA GLU A 497 19.67 -9.92 -12.90
C GLU A 497 20.92 -10.75 -12.68
N ASP A 498 20.85 -11.75 -11.79
CA ASP A 498 21.95 -12.69 -11.52
C ASP A 498 21.74 -13.96 -12.33
N ILE A 499 21.99 -13.86 -13.63
CA ILE A 499 21.98 -15.02 -14.51
C ILE A 499 23.22 -15.84 -14.18
N ASP A 500 23.01 -16.93 -13.45
CA ASP A 500 23.94 -18.06 -13.51
C ASP A 500 24.09 -18.42 -15.01
N PRO A 501 25.31 -18.45 -15.57
CA PRO A 501 25.51 -18.77 -17.00
C PRO A 501 24.89 -20.11 -17.42
N ASP A 502 24.59 -21.01 -16.47
CA ASP A 502 23.91 -22.28 -16.70
C ASP A 502 22.36 -22.18 -16.60
N GLN A 503 21.81 -21.05 -16.15
CA GLN A 503 20.37 -20.82 -16.04
C GLN A 503 19.74 -20.63 -17.42
N SER A 504 18.59 -21.30 -17.62
CA SER A 504 17.85 -21.16 -18.87
C SER A 504 17.25 -19.78 -19.07
N LEU A 505 17.19 -19.30 -20.32
CA LEU A 505 16.55 -18.03 -20.67
C LEU A 505 15.14 -17.90 -20.07
N GLU A 506 14.81 -16.71 -19.57
CA GLU A 506 13.54 -16.37 -18.93
C GLU A 506 12.36 -16.68 -19.84
N ILE A 507 12.50 -16.38 -21.14
CA ILE A 507 11.45 -16.69 -22.09
C ILE A 507 11.20 -18.18 -22.26
N LEU A 508 12.25 -18.99 -22.20
CA LEU A 508 12.11 -20.44 -22.24
C LEU A 508 11.39 -20.94 -20.98
N GLN A 509 11.79 -20.41 -19.83
CA GLN A 509 11.17 -20.73 -18.55
C GLN A 509 9.70 -20.29 -18.48
N PHE A 510 9.35 -19.12 -19.01
CA PHE A 510 7.96 -18.65 -19.12
C PHE A 510 7.11 -19.67 -19.87
N PHE A 511 7.57 -20.12 -21.04
CA PHE A 511 6.82 -21.11 -21.82
C PHE A 511 6.78 -22.47 -21.12
N TYR A 512 7.87 -22.95 -20.53
CA TYR A 512 7.92 -24.27 -19.88
C TYR A 512 7.16 -24.37 -18.57
N LYS A 513 7.31 -23.37 -17.68
CA LYS A 513 6.79 -23.42 -16.32
C LYS A 513 5.42 -22.76 -16.23
N PHE A 514 5.30 -21.53 -16.71
CA PHE A 514 4.12 -20.70 -16.45
C PHE A 514 3.00 -20.92 -17.47
N ALA A 515 3.31 -20.81 -18.76
CA ALA A 515 2.29 -20.82 -19.81
C ALA A 515 1.88 -22.23 -20.26
N ILE A 516 2.39 -23.32 -19.69
CA ILE A 516 2.27 -24.68 -20.24
C ILE A 516 0.84 -25.10 -20.64
N ARG A 517 -0.18 -24.72 -19.88
CA ARG A 517 -1.60 -25.01 -20.19
C ARG A 517 -2.28 -23.93 -21.05
N GLY A 518 -1.69 -22.74 -21.08
CA GLY A 518 -2.20 -21.53 -21.70
C GLY A 518 -1.58 -21.17 -23.04
N ARG A 519 -0.48 -21.81 -23.45
CA ARG A 519 0.30 -21.52 -24.67
C ARG A 519 -0.55 -21.25 -25.91
N LYS A 520 -1.50 -22.14 -26.22
CA LYS A 520 -2.39 -21.99 -27.39
C LYS A 520 -3.32 -20.76 -27.34
N TYR A 521 -3.51 -20.18 -26.17
CA TYR A 521 -4.33 -19.00 -25.94
C TYR A 521 -3.51 -17.72 -25.83
N VAL A 522 -2.18 -17.79 -25.68
CA VAL A 522 -1.31 -16.61 -25.60
C VAL A 522 -1.48 -15.73 -26.84
N GLN A 523 -1.91 -14.48 -26.63
CA GLN A 523 -2.11 -13.51 -27.71
C GLN A 523 -1.13 -12.35 -27.68
N SER A 524 -0.53 -12.02 -26.53
CA SER A 524 0.40 -10.90 -26.44
C SER A 524 1.50 -11.19 -25.43
N VAL A 525 2.76 -11.17 -25.86
CA VAL A 525 3.96 -11.35 -25.04
C VAL A 525 4.99 -10.29 -25.40
N THR A 526 5.58 -9.66 -24.40
CA THR A 526 6.80 -8.87 -24.52
C THR A 526 7.90 -9.53 -23.72
N TRP A 527 9.05 -9.79 -24.34
CA TRP A 527 10.24 -10.26 -23.66
C TRP A 527 11.24 -9.12 -23.52
N MET A 528 11.51 -8.71 -22.28
CA MET A 528 12.55 -7.74 -21.97
C MET A 528 13.89 -8.45 -21.82
N LEU A 529 14.86 -8.06 -22.63
CA LEU A 529 16.19 -8.69 -22.58
C LEU A 529 17.02 -8.16 -21.41
N PRO A 530 17.75 -9.04 -20.70
CA PRO A 530 18.69 -8.67 -19.63
C PRO A 530 19.95 -7.99 -20.20
N GLU A 531 20.78 -7.49 -19.28
CA GLU A 531 21.91 -6.63 -19.62
C GLU A 531 23.04 -7.34 -20.35
N PHE A 532 23.47 -6.74 -21.47
CA PHE A 532 24.43 -7.35 -22.40
C PHE A 532 25.81 -7.56 -21.80
N ASP A 533 26.14 -6.84 -20.73
CA ASP A 533 27.41 -7.00 -20.04
C ASP A 533 27.46 -8.31 -19.24
N TYR A 534 26.30 -8.85 -18.86
CA TYR A 534 26.15 -10.12 -18.13
C TYR A 534 25.73 -11.26 -19.07
N MET A 535 24.93 -10.96 -20.10
CA MET A 535 24.50 -11.95 -21.07
C MET A 535 25.56 -12.16 -22.17
N HIS A 536 26.50 -13.07 -21.90
CA HIS A 536 27.22 -13.72 -22.98
C HIS A 536 26.22 -14.57 -23.76
N TRP A 537 25.75 -14.06 -24.92
CA TRP A 537 24.98 -14.83 -25.89
C TRP A 537 25.83 -16.01 -26.39
N ASN A 538 25.87 -17.04 -25.58
CA ASN A 538 26.64 -18.24 -25.80
C ASN A 538 25.77 -19.26 -26.55
N ALA A 539 26.38 -20.39 -26.91
CA ALA A 539 25.66 -21.45 -27.62
C ALA A 539 24.48 -22.01 -26.79
N GLY A 540 24.56 -21.96 -25.45
CA GLY A 540 23.50 -22.36 -24.53
C GLY A 540 22.29 -21.44 -24.62
N SER A 541 22.46 -20.13 -24.44
CA SER A 541 21.38 -19.13 -24.53
C SER A 541 20.73 -19.13 -25.92
N LEU A 542 21.53 -19.25 -26.99
CA LEU A 542 20.98 -19.40 -28.34
C LEU A 542 20.17 -20.70 -28.49
N GLY A 543 20.65 -21.80 -27.90
CA GLY A 543 19.92 -23.06 -27.84
C GLY A 543 18.59 -22.94 -27.10
N ASP A 544 18.55 -22.21 -25.99
CA ASP A 544 17.32 -21.91 -25.25
C ASP A 544 16.33 -21.10 -26.07
N TRP A 545 16.82 -20.07 -26.76
CA TRP A 545 16.00 -19.23 -27.63
C TRP A 545 15.36 -20.07 -28.75
N VAL A 546 16.15 -20.92 -29.41
CA VAL A 546 15.64 -21.84 -30.43
C VAL A 546 14.59 -22.79 -29.86
N ARG A 547 14.80 -23.33 -28.65
CA ARG A 547 13.79 -24.16 -27.96
C ARG A 547 12.50 -23.38 -27.65
N ALA A 548 12.61 -22.12 -27.23
CA ALA A 548 11.45 -21.26 -26.97
C ALA A 548 10.65 -21.03 -28.26
N LEU A 549 11.35 -20.77 -29.38
CA LEU A 549 10.74 -20.63 -30.70
C LEU A 549 10.07 -21.92 -31.16
N ASP A 550 10.68 -23.09 -30.94
CA ASP A 550 10.07 -24.38 -31.28
C ASP A 550 8.73 -24.59 -30.54
N ILE A 551 8.64 -24.17 -29.28
CA ILE A 551 7.38 -24.19 -28.52
C ILE A 551 6.37 -23.23 -29.15
N CYS A 552 6.78 -22.00 -29.49
CA CYS A 552 5.92 -21.02 -30.14
C CYS A 552 5.35 -21.59 -31.45
N VAL A 553 6.19 -22.18 -32.29
CA VAL A 553 5.77 -22.71 -33.60
C VAL A 553 4.84 -23.91 -33.45
N LYS A 554 5.08 -24.78 -32.46
CA LYS A 554 4.27 -26.00 -32.26
C LYS A 554 2.94 -25.72 -31.58
N GLU A 555 2.89 -24.75 -30.67
CA GLU A 555 1.78 -24.64 -29.71
C GLU A 555 1.07 -23.28 -29.73
N LEU A 556 1.69 -22.22 -30.24
CA LEU A 556 1.04 -20.90 -30.35
C LEU A 556 0.44 -20.72 -31.74
N SER A 557 -0.61 -19.88 -31.81
CA SER A 557 -1.13 -19.39 -33.08
C SER A 557 -0.30 -18.20 -33.56
N LEU A 558 0.80 -18.45 -34.30
CA LEU A 558 1.76 -17.42 -34.73
C LEU A 558 1.14 -16.23 -35.50
N GLN A 559 0.00 -16.44 -36.14
CA GLN A 559 -0.74 -15.38 -36.85
C GLN A 559 -1.51 -14.45 -35.90
N ARG A 560 -1.83 -14.93 -34.69
CA ARG A 560 -2.65 -14.22 -33.71
C ARG A 560 -1.84 -13.65 -32.56
N VAL A 561 -0.69 -14.25 -32.26
CA VAL A 561 0.20 -13.75 -31.21
C VAL A 561 0.89 -12.47 -31.67
N THR A 562 0.88 -11.48 -30.80
CA THR A 562 1.79 -10.33 -30.83
C THR A 562 2.98 -10.66 -29.95
N PHE A 563 4.17 -10.57 -30.53
CA PHE A 563 5.41 -10.92 -29.84
C PHE A 563 6.39 -9.76 -29.95
N THR A 564 6.74 -9.17 -28.81
CA THR A 564 7.64 -8.03 -28.75
C THR A 564 8.95 -8.45 -28.09
N ILE A 565 10.07 -8.05 -28.70
CA ILE A 565 11.41 -8.20 -28.15
C ILE A 565 11.87 -6.80 -27.76
N ASP A 566 11.97 -6.53 -26.46
CA ASP A 566 12.29 -5.22 -25.92
C ASP A 566 13.70 -5.21 -25.33
N LEU A 567 14.62 -4.55 -26.03
CA LEU A 567 16.00 -4.31 -25.64
C LEU A 567 16.16 -2.93 -24.98
N SER A 568 15.12 -2.08 -25.01
CA SER A 568 15.12 -0.70 -24.51
C SER A 568 15.30 -0.58 -23.00
N PHE A 569 14.95 -1.62 -22.25
CA PHE A 569 15.10 -1.70 -20.80
C PHE A 569 16.54 -1.36 -20.35
N GLN A 570 17.52 -1.71 -21.17
CA GLN A 570 18.95 -1.56 -20.91
C GLN A 570 19.42 -0.13 -20.69
N ALA A 571 18.98 0.78 -21.54
CA ALA A 571 19.48 2.13 -21.47
C ALA A 571 18.94 2.88 -20.24
N ARG A 572 17.78 2.49 -19.70
CA ARG A 572 17.30 3.04 -18.44
C ARG A 572 18.19 2.64 -17.27
N ARG A 573 18.58 1.36 -17.15
CA ARG A 573 19.55 0.94 -16.13
C ARG A 573 20.84 1.73 -16.22
N ARG A 574 21.35 1.98 -17.43
CA ARG A 574 22.54 2.80 -17.62
C ARG A 574 22.36 4.26 -17.20
N LEU A 575 21.17 4.84 -17.40
CA LEU A 575 20.86 6.19 -16.91
C LEU A 575 20.83 6.25 -15.39
N GLU A 576 20.21 5.25 -14.75
CA GLU A 576 20.02 5.23 -13.29
C GLU A 576 21.32 4.81 -12.55
N CYS A 577 22.11 3.88 -13.11
CA CYS A 577 23.35 3.36 -12.51
C CYS A 577 24.63 4.06 -13.01
N GLY A 578 24.56 4.92 -14.03
CA GLY A 578 25.71 5.52 -14.73
C GLY A 578 26.62 6.44 -13.89
N LEU A 579 26.35 6.59 -12.59
CA LEU A 579 27.12 7.41 -11.66
C LEU A 579 27.85 6.61 -10.57
N SER A 580 27.54 5.32 -10.34
CA SER A 580 28.09 4.59 -9.18
C SER A 580 28.83 3.28 -9.51
N TYR A 581 29.17 3.02 -10.78
CA TYR A 581 30.06 1.92 -11.08
C TYR A 581 31.42 2.18 -10.43
N ASN A 582 31.65 1.52 -9.30
CA ASN A 582 32.85 1.60 -8.47
C ASN A 582 34.07 0.99 -9.20
N GLY A 583 34.54 1.66 -10.25
CA GLY A 583 35.91 1.61 -10.79
C GLY A 583 36.46 0.30 -11.36
N GLN A 584 35.82 -0.87 -11.20
CA GLN A 584 36.43 -2.15 -11.58
C GLN A 584 36.15 -2.59 -13.02
N HIS A 585 35.06 -2.16 -13.63
CA HIS A 585 34.78 -2.40 -15.05
C HIS A 585 34.74 -1.07 -15.79
N ARG A 586 35.63 -0.89 -16.77
CA ARG A 586 35.50 0.23 -17.71
C ARG A 586 34.23 -0.02 -18.52
N PRO A 587 33.25 0.91 -18.50
CA PRO A 587 32.06 0.76 -19.34
C PRO A 587 32.49 0.62 -20.79
N LEU A 588 31.86 -0.31 -21.51
CA LEU A 588 32.12 -0.48 -22.94
C LEU A 588 31.82 0.84 -23.67
N PRO A 589 32.60 1.18 -24.72
CA PRO A 589 32.26 2.30 -25.58
C PRO A 589 30.84 2.15 -26.11
N ILE A 590 30.07 3.24 -26.15
CA ILE A 590 28.66 3.26 -26.61
C ILE A 590 28.50 2.53 -27.94
N SER A 591 29.35 2.83 -28.93
CA SER A 591 29.36 2.15 -30.23
C SER A 591 29.44 0.61 -30.18
N GLN A 592 30.16 0.04 -29.20
CA GLN A 592 30.23 -1.42 -29.04
C GLN A 592 28.93 -1.98 -28.46
N LEU A 593 28.26 -1.24 -27.59
CA LEU A 593 26.95 -1.63 -27.05
C LEU A 593 25.89 -1.58 -28.14
N GLU A 594 25.90 -0.56 -29.00
CA GLU A 594 25.03 -0.45 -30.18
C GLU A 594 25.24 -1.62 -31.14
N GLU A 595 26.49 -1.90 -31.50
CA GLU A 595 26.84 -3.01 -32.38
C GLU A 595 26.39 -4.36 -31.80
N ARG A 596 26.61 -4.59 -30.50
CA ARG A 596 26.16 -5.81 -29.82
C ARG A 596 24.65 -5.97 -29.84
N GLU A 597 23.93 -4.91 -29.48
CA GLU A 597 22.46 -4.91 -29.48
C GLU A 597 21.91 -5.20 -30.87
N TRP A 598 22.44 -4.53 -31.89
CA TRP A 598 22.07 -4.76 -33.28
C TRP A 598 22.34 -6.21 -33.72
N ASN A 599 23.52 -6.75 -33.41
CA ASN A 599 23.89 -8.13 -33.74
C ASN A 599 22.97 -9.15 -33.06
N ILE A 600 22.58 -8.92 -31.79
CA ILE A 600 21.61 -9.77 -31.09
C ILE A 600 20.26 -9.69 -31.78
N GLY A 601 19.79 -8.49 -32.11
CA GLY A 601 18.56 -8.28 -32.89
C GLY A 601 18.56 -9.09 -34.18
N LEU A 602 19.65 -9.05 -34.95
CA LEU A 602 19.82 -9.82 -36.19
C LEU A 602 19.74 -11.33 -35.96
N VAL A 603 20.39 -11.86 -34.90
CA VAL A 603 20.37 -13.29 -34.56
C VAL A 603 18.96 -13.75 -34.17
N LEU A 604 18.26 -12.95 -33.37
CA LEU A 604 16.89 -13.22 -32.95
C LEU A 604 15.93 -13.21 -34.15
N ALA A 605 16.00 -12.16 -34.97
CA ALA A 605 15.19 -12.01 -36.18
C ALA A 605 15.46 -13.12 -37.20
N ALA A 606 16.73 -13.47 -37.44
CA ALA A 606 17.09 -14.57 -38.34
C ALA A 606 16.52 -15.92 -37.88
N SER A 607 16.49 -16.15 -36.57
CA SER A 607 15.94 -17.38 -35.99
C SER A 607 14.42 -17.44 -36.14
N MET A 608 13.71 -16.32 -35.90
CA MET A 608 12.26 -16.24 -36.09
C MET A 608 11.85 -16.31 -37.57
N GLY A 609 12.61 -15.67 -38.46
CA GLY A 609 12.34 -15.61 -39.91
C GLY A 609 12.38 -16.97 -40.62
N LYS A 610 12.93 -18.02 -39.98
CA LYS A 610 12.80 -19.41 -40.43
C LYS A 610 11.33 -19.87 -40.48
N HIS A 611 10.45 -19.21 -39.74
CA HIS A 611 9.03 -19.53 -39.62
C HIS A 611 8.17 -18.39 -40.20
N LYS A 612 7.85 -18.44 -41.50
CA LYS A 612 7.11 -17.39 -42.23
C LYS A 612 5.66 -17.12 -41.77
N GLN A 613 5.21 -17.74 -40.68
CA GLN A 613 3.85 -17.61 -40.15
C GLN A 613 3.69 -16.46 -39.15
N TRP A 614 4.78 -15.87 -38.68
CA TRP A 614 4.75 -14.69 -37.82
C TRP A 614 4.10 -13.50 -38.54
N LYS A 615 3.13 -12.85 -37.87
CA LYS A 615 2.42 -11.69 -38.42
C LYS A 615 2.52 -10.43 -37.58
N ASN A 616 2.84 -10.55 -36.29
CA ASN A 616 2.90 -9.42 -35.37
C ASN A 616 4.13 -9.56 -34.47
N VAL A 617 5.31 -9.27 -35.02
CA VAL A 617 6.58 -9.32 -34.27
C VAL A 617 7.16 -7.92 -34.23
N TYR A 618 7.53 -7.44 -33.05
CA TYR A 618 8.05 -6.09 -32.88
C TYR A 618 9.39 -6.12 -32.16
N PHE A 619 10.32 -5.27 -32.60
CA PHE A 619 11.59 -5.05 -31.92
C PHE A 619 11.62 -3.64 -31.36
N HIS A 620 11.98 -3.51 -30.09
CA HIS A 620 12.28 -2.22 -29.47
C HIS A 620 13.76 -2.18 -29.13
N LEU A 621 14.53 -1.50 -29.97
CA LEU A 621 15.94 -1.28 -29.68
C LEU A 621 16.03 -0.18 -28.61
N SER A 622 16.98 -0.36 -27.70
CA SER A 622 17.45 0.73 -26.89
C SER A 622 18.07 1.77 -27.82
N TRP A 623 19.15 1.45 -28.51
CA TRP A 623 19.90 2.47 -29.22
C TRP A 623 19.36 2.86 -30.61
N PRO A 624 19.70 4.07 -31.07
CA PRO A 624 20.35 5.14 -30.30
C PRO A 624 19.47 5.77 -29.18
N TRP A 625 20.03 5.96 -27.97
CA TRP A 625 19.35 6.61 -26.83
C TRP A 625 19.66 8.10 -26.71
N HIS A 626 18.64 8.80 -26.22
CA HIS A 626 18.75 10.09 -25.58
C HIS A 626 19.37 9.91 -24.20
N ASN A 627 20.48 10.61 -23.90
CA ASN A 627 20.91 10.86 -22.53
C ASN A 627 20.19 12.13 -22.06
N PRO A 628 19.01 12.04 -21.43
CA PRO A 628 18.27 13.22 -20.99
C PRO A 628 19.03 14.11 -20.01
N HIS A 629 20.07 13.58 -19.37
CA HIS A 629 20.89 14.31 -18.42
C HIS A 629 22.13 14.95 -19.06
N ASN A 630 22.50 14.55 -20.28
CA ASN A 630 23.57 15.20 -21.03
C ASN A 630 23.00 15.97 -22.21
N ARG A 631 22.43 17.15 -21.94
CA ARG A 631 21.97 18.11 -22.97
C ARG A 631 23.05 18.50 -23.99
N HIS A 632 24.32 18.15 -23.73
CA HIS A 632 25.46 18.42 -24.59
C HIS A 632 25.98 17.20 -25.33
N ASP A 633 25.37 16.02 -25.18
CA ASP A 633 25.73 14.87 -26.00
C ASP A 633 25.13 15.06 -27.41
N PRO A 634 25.96 15.34 -28.44
CA PRO A 634 25.50 15.69 -29.77
C PRO A 634 24.73 14.56 -30.47
N TYR A 635 24.73 13.34 -29.90
CA TYR A 635 24.03 12.18 -30.43
C TYR A 635 22.66 11.94 -29.78
N THR A 636 22.28 12.72 -28.77
CA THR A 636 21.22 12.30 -27.85
C THR A 636 19.82 12.83 -28.12
N SER A 637 19.56 13.73 -29.06
CA SER A 637 18.16 14.11 -29.33
C SER A 637 17.87 14.43 -30.78
N SER A 638 18.76 14.04 -31.69
CA SER A 638 18.48 14.29 -33.09
C SER A 638 17.32 13.39 -33.51
N LYS A 639 16.35 13.99 -34.17
CA LYS A 639 15.33 13.30 -34.98
C LYS A 639 15.96 12.20 -35.85
N GLU A 640 17.21 12.36 -36.24
CA GLU A 640 18.02 11.39 -37.00
C GLU A 640 18.27 10.09 -36.21
N ALA A 641 18.59 10.15 -34.92
CA ALA A 641 18.76 8.98 -34.06
C ALA A 641 17.46 8.18 -33.94
N GLN A 642 16.33 8.85 -33.71
CA GLN A 642 15.02 8.21 -33.68
C GLN A 642 14.67 7.55 -35.03
N VAL A 643 14.94 8.25 -36.14
CA VAL A 643 14.75 7.72 -37.50
C VAL A 643 15.62 6.49 -37.76
N LEU A 644 16.90 6.52 -37.35
CA LEU A 644 17.81 5.39 -37.48
C LEU A 644 17.31 4.18 -36.67
N ARG A 645 16.91 4.39 -35.42
CA ARG A 645 16.32 3.34 -34.57
C ARG A 645 15.09 2.72 -35.23
N HIS A 646 14.14 3.55 -35.66
CA HIS A 646 12.91 3.06 -36.30
C HIS A 646 13.22 2.30 -37.59
N HIS A 647 14.22 2.75 -38.36
CA HIS A 647 14.68 2.04 -39.54
C HIS A 647 15.29 0.68 -39.20
N GLN A 648 16.19 0.60 -38.22
CA GLN A 648 16.80 -0.64 -37.76
C GLN A 648 15.75 -1.63 -37.24
N GLU A 649 14.84 -1.18 -36.39
CA GLU A 649 13.72 -2.00 -35.91
C GLU A 649 12.88 -2.53 -37.07
N ALA A 650 12.54 -1.68 -38.06
CA ALA A 650 11.78 -2.09 -39.24
C ALA A 650 12.53 -3.14 -40.09
N VAL A 651 13.86 -3.05 -40.18
CA VAL A 651 14.69 -4.07 -40.88
C VAL A 651 14.59 -5.43 -40.18
N LEU A 652 14.71 -5.47 -38.84
CA LEU A 652 14.56 -6.70 -38.05
C LEU A 652 13.15 -7.29 -38.21
N GLU A 653 12.14 -6.43 -38.17
CA GLU A 653 10.72 -6.81 -38.30
C GLU A 653 10.41 -7.36 -39.70
N GLN A 654 10.92 -6.73 -40.77
CA GLN A 654 10.80 -7.21 -42.15
C GLN A 654 11.51 -8.55 -42.36
N GLN A 655 12.63 -8.79 -41.68
CA GLN A 655 13.33 -10.07 -41.76
C GLN A 655 12.48 -11.22 -41.20
N VAL A 656 11.60 -10.95 -40.22
CA VAL A 656 10.72 -11.95 -39.62
C VAL A 656 9.39 -12.08 -40.37
N MET A 657 8.73 -10.97 -40.67
CA MET A 657 7.36 -10.94 -41.20
C MET A 657 7.29 -10.85 -42.73
N GLY A 658 8.41 -10.55 -43.38
CA GLY A 658 8.51 -10.33 -44.81
C GLY A 658 8.34 -8.85 -45.22
N PRO A 659 8.42 -8.56 -46.53
CA PRO A 659 8.39 -7.19 -47.06
C PRO A 659 7.03 -6.50 -46.88
N ASP A 660 5.95 -7.27 -46.70
CA ASP A 660 4.58 -6.75 -46.49
C ASP A 660 4.31 -6.34 -45.02
N TYR A 661 5.36 -6.10 -44.24
CA TYR A 661 5.23 -5.66 -42.85
C TYR A 661 4.59 -4.26 -42.75
N VAL A 662 3.65 -4.12 -41.82
CA VAL A 662 2.98 -2.86 -41.50
C VAL A 662 3.22 -2.53 -40.03
N ALA A 663 3.86 -1.39 -39.76
CA ALA A 663 4.23 -0.94 -38.40
C ALA A 663 3.06 -0.32 -37.60
N GLU A 664 1.82 -0.57 -37.99
CA GLU A 664 0.66 0.11 -37.42
C GLU A 664 0.47 -0.21 -35.93
N GLY A 665 0.47 0.85 -35.11
CA GLY A 665 0.15 0.77 -33.68
C GLY A 665 1.27 0.27 -32.78
N LYS A 666 2.48 0.02 -33.30
CA LYS A 666 3.65 -0.44 -32.53
C LYS A 666 3.88 0.39 -31.26
N TYR A 667 4.05 1.70 -31.40
CA TYR A 667 4.32 2.58 -30.25
C TYR A 667 3.05 2.90 -29.44
N ASN A 668 1.87 2.97 -30.07
CA ASN A 668 0.61 3.18 -29.34
C ASN A 668 0.34 2.06 -28.33
N ARG A 669 0.65 0.80 -28.69
CA ARG A 669 0.56 -0.33 -27.75
C ARG A 669 1.57 -0.20 -26.63
N ARG A 670 2.82 0.11 -26.97
CA ARG A 670 3.87 0.39 -25.98
C ARG A 670 3.43 1.49 -24.99
N HIS A 671 2.77 2.54 -25.45
CA HIS A 671 2.23 3.61 -24.60
C HIS A 671 1.05 3.20 -23.73
N ALA A 672 0.05 2.53 -24.33
CA ALA A 672 -1.15 2.11 -23.62
C ALA A 672 -0.81 1.10 -22.51
N TRP A 673 0.24 0.30 -22.70
CA TRP A 673 0.66 -0.76 -21.80
C TRP A 673 1.72 -0.29 -20.81
N ASN A 674 2.67 0.55 -21.23
CA ASN A 674 3.82 0.95 -20.42
C ASN A 674 3.58 2.21 -19.59
N SER A 675 2.53 2.22 -18.76
CA SER A 675 2.38 3.20 -17.67
C SER A 675 3.64 3.32 -16.76
N TYR A 676 4.61 2.41 -16.90
CA TYR A 676 5.85 2.29 -16.14
C TYR A 676 7.15 2.73 -16.86
N ILE A 677 7.20 2.91 -18.20
CA ILE A 677 8.47 3.21 -18.95
C ILE A 677 8.51 4.58 -19.65
N CYS A 678 7.53 5.01 -20.46
CA CYS A 678 7.61 6.33 -21.13
C CYS A 678 6.85 7.38 -20.30
N LYS A 679 7.57 8.07 -19.41
CA LYS A 679 7.10 9.35 -18.82
C LYS A 679 7.57 10.57 -19.63
N CYS A 680 8.41 10.38 -20.64
CA CYS A 680 9.08 11.47 -21.34
C CYS A 680 8.32 11.95 -22.59
N GLU A 681 8.48 13.24 -22.84
CA GLU A 681 8.13 13.96 -24.07
C GLU A 681 8.81 13.34 -25.32
N ASP A 682 9.82 12.48 -25.15
CA ASP A 682 10.60 11.78 -26.21
C ASP A 682 9.77 10.88 -27.13
N CYS A 683 8.54 10.59 -26.75
CA CYS A 683 7.60 9.83 -27.55
C CYS A 683 6.82 10.72 -28.58
N GLY A 684 7.20 12.00 -28.71
CA GLY A 684 6.73 12.91 -29.78
C GLY A 684 5.52 13.76 -29.42
N GLY A 685 5.23 13.93 -28.12
CA GLY A 685 4.14 14.77 -27.64
C GLY A 685 4.58 16.21 -27.40
N GLU A 686 4.80 17.00 -28.45
CA GLU A 686 4.77 18.47 -28.32
C GLU A 686 3.32 19.02 -28.32
N ASP A 687 2.31 18.20 -28.69
CA ASP A 687 0.91 18.61 -28.86
C ASP A 687 -0.10 17.69 -28.12
N TRP A 688 -0.09 17.68 -26.79
CA TRP A 688 -1.22 17.18 -25.97
C TRP A 688 -1.58 18.14 -24.84
#